data_AF-A0A968WM72-F1
#
_entry.id   AF-A0A968WM72-F1
#
_cell.length_a   1.000
_cell.length_b   1.000
_cell.length_c   1.000
_cell.angle_alpha   90.00
_cell.angle_beta   90.00
_cell.angle_gamma   90.00
#
_symmetry.space_group_name_H-M   'P 1'
#
loop_
_entity.id
_entity.type
_entity.pdbx_description
1 polymer ?
#
loop_
_entity_poly.entity_id
_entity_poly.type
_entity_poly.pdbx_seq_one_letter_code
_entity_poly.pdbx_strand_id
1 'polypeptide(L)'
;MKLQLAKPATWQRYTLLLLLPLGLWLAIEVVARLGAEILWFQEVGYLSVYLSRLFAQAGLWVVTFAIAVLYLLGNLALAQQLKHPDPPPAKKVALFAPSSEIDPDRLKYSMPLRGRWLISLGLGLSLIVGLLLLHYVQVAVAQVFLPSNLANISPLAPLPLRLGAIWQLIQQLVSTRWLGIAFLGGAIALLIYPRFLLTAISLAISAAISTAISRQWTRILPYFQPTQFGNDDPVFGLDISFYIFSLPVWQLLEFALVSLFLYGFVAVALTYLLSANSLSQGLFPGWSRRQQRHLYGLGGCLMLGVAFSYWVSRYELLYSPRGVSYGASYTDINVQLPAYTLLAILAVAIAAYLLWRSLLWPRQISNRPFARKSLGFGLGLYLVMAVVAGAIAPLAVQSLVVQPNELENERPYIERTIAMTRQAFGLEEIEVKPFDPQNRLTYADIQANDLTIRNIRLWDRQPLLDTNRQLQQIRPYYRFADADIDRYTLVSEPQKPPAKQQVLIAARELDYSAVPKQAQTWVNRSLIYTHGYGFTLSPVNKFDASGLPEYFVKDIGITEGTPLTTSSESIRNRIPIGQPRIYYGELTNTYVMTNTKVKELDYPSGADNAYNTYDGRGGINIGSLWQRWMFAKYLNDWRMVFTKDLLPQSKLLFRRNINRRMRAIAPFLQFDSDPYLVAADAQIDQNNQNTNDPSYLYWIVDAYTTSDRYPYADVGNEGINYIRNSILTPSAQIVEGYKNEMQSFQGLLNDDQINAIILFMKSISIHAPQPPAAGSHRRAHATTCHRRPSRFGGGSRSRSRARRCRRRGHRARRWYLRLGTTRQAGGMARWRAGECCRLFTSV
;
A
#
# COMPACT_ATOMS: atom_id res chain seq x y z
N MET A 1 45.48 47.14 -14.20
CA MET A 1 44.88 46.25 -15.22
C MET A 1 43.51 45.85 -14.73
N LYS A 2 42.43 46.43 -15.30
CA LYS A 2 41.04 46.27 -14.84
C LYS A 2 40.62 44.80 -14.94
N LEU A 3 40.13 44.23 -13.83
CA LEU A 3 39.41 42.96 -13.79
C LEU A 3 38.16 43.11 -14.69
N GLN A 4 38.21 42.61 -15.91
CA GLN A 4 37.00 42.44 -16.72
C GLN A 4 36.18 41.31 -16.09
N LEU A 5 35.21 41.68 -15.27
CA LEU A 5 34.08 40.82 -14.91
C LEU A 5 33.43 40.34 -16.20
N ALA A 6 33.60 39.05 -16.50
CA ALA A 6 32.96 38.40 -17.63
C ALA A 6 31.44 38.64 -17.53
N LYS A 7 30.86 39.29 -18.56
CA LYS A 7 29.40 39.49 -18.64
C LYS A 7 28.73 38.11 -18.56
N PRO A 8 27.68 37.92 -17.72
CA PRO A 8 26.95 36.66 -17.69
C PRO A 8 26.41 36.37 -19.10
N ALA A 9 26.67 35.16 -19.60
CA ALA A 9 26.24 34.72 -20.92
C ALA A 9 24.73 34.96 -21.06
N THR A 10 24.28 35.46 -22.21
CA THR A 10 22.87 35.80 -22.50
C THR A 10 21.89 34.67 -22.14
N TRP A 11 22.32 33.42 -22.24
CA TRP A 11 21.57 32.22 -21.83
C TRP A 11 21.21 32.16 -20.32
N GLN A 12 22.03 32.75 -19.44
CA GLN A 12 21.73 32.84 -18.00
C GLN A 12 20.55 33.78 -17.68
N ARG A 13 20.32 34.79 -18.53
CA ARG A 13 19.18 35.71 -18.36
C ARG A 13 17.87 35.07 -18.80
N TYR A 14 17.86 34.34 -19.92
CA TYR A 14 16.68 33.61 -20.39
C TYR A 14 16.28 32.45 -19.47
N THR A 15 17.26 31.75 -18.89
CA THR A 15 16.98 30.69 -17.91
C THR A 15 16.39 31.24 -16.61
N LEU A 16 16.92 32.35 -16.08
CA LEU A 16 16.35 33.01 -14.91
C LEU A 16 14.91 33.50 -15.15
N LEU A 17 14.62 34.05 -16.34
CA LEU A 17 13.28 34.51 -16.74
C LEU A 17 12.25 33.36 -16.84
N LEU A 18 12.68 32.13 -17.13
CA LEU A 18 11.81 30.95 -17.14
C LEU A 18 11.68 30.28 -15.77
N LEU A 19 12.72 30.31 -14.95
CA LEU A 19 12.72 29.67 -13.63
C LEU A 19 11.89 30.43 -12.59
N LEU A 20 11.87 31.76 -12.65
CA LEU A 20 11.07 32.60 -11.74
C LEU A 20 9.57 32.31 -11.77
N PRO A 21 8.88 32.33 -12.93
CA PRO A 21 7.45 32.04 -12.99
C PRO A 21 7.13 30.59 -12.65
N LEU A 22 8.01 29.63 -13.02
CA LEU A 22 7.85 28.23 -12.63
C LEU A 22 7.97 28.05 -11.11
N GLY A 23 8.96 28.71 -10.49
CA GLY A 23 9.15 28.70 -9.04
C GLY A 23 7.98 29.32 -8.29
N LEU A 24 7.47 30.46 -8.78
CA LEU A 24 6.27 31.10 -8.22
C LEU A 24 5.03 30.20 -8.35
N TRP A 25 4.84 29.57 -9.50
CA TRP A 25 3.74 28.64 -9.74
C TRP A 25 3.79 27.43 -8.80
N LEU A 26 4.97 26.82 -8.63
CA LEU A 26 5.19 25.74 -7.67
C LEU A 26 4.97 26.19 -6.23
N ALA A 27 5.42 27.39 -5.86
CA ALA A 27 5.20 27.94 -4.53
C ALA A 27 3.71 28.13 -4.24
N ILE A 28 2.94 28.67 -5.20
CA ILE A 28 1.48 28.82 -5.07
C ILE A 28 0.80 27.45 -4.93
N GLU A 29 1.21 26.45 -5.72
CA GLU A 29 0.69 25.08 -5.61
C GLU A 29 0.94 24.49 -4.22
N VAL A 30 2.17 24.60 -3.71
CA VAL A 30 2.55 24.07 -2.39
C VAL A 30 1.81 24.79 -1.27
N VAL A 31 1.77 26.13 -1.29
CA VAL A 31 1.07 26.94 -0.29
C VAL A 31 -0.42 26.64 -0.30
N ALA A 32 -1.04 26.55 -1.49
CA ALA A 32 -2.46 26.26 -1.59
C ALA A 32 -2.79 24.87 -1.05
N ARG A 33 -1.95 23.88 -1.36
CA ARG A 33 -2.13 22.51 -0.87
C ARG A 33 -1.93 22.40 0.63
N LEU A 34 -0.82 22.93 1.17
CA LEU A 34 -0.56 22.89 2.61
C LEU A 34 -1.63 23.67 3.39
N GLY A 35 -1.99 24.87 2.95
CA GLY A 35 -2.99 25.68 3.63
C GLY A 35 -4.38 25.04 3.64
N ALA A 36 -4.80 24.44 2.52
CA ALA A 36 -6.08 23.71 2.45
C ALA A 36 -6.10 22.48 3.37
N GLU A 37 -5.01 21.69 3.42
CA GLU A 37 -4.90 20.57 4.34
C GLU A 37 -4.88 21.03 5.80
N ILE A 38 -4.09 22.06 6.14
CA ILE A 38 -4.00 22.59 7.51
C ILE A 38 -5.39 23.00 8.01
N LEU A 39 -6.13 23.79 7.23
CA LEU A 39 -7.47 24.22 7.63
C LEU A 39 -8.44 23.03 7.78
N TRP A 40 -8.32 22.02 6.92
CA TRP A 40 -9.18 20.84 7.01
C TRP A 40 -8.86 19.96 8.21
N PHE A 41 -7.59 19.72 8.50
CA PHE A 41 -7.17 18.96 9.66
C PHE A 41 -7.44 19.70 10.98
N GLN A 42 -7.38 21.03 10.97
CA GLN A 42 -7.82 21.86 12.09
C GLN A 42 -9.32 21.70 12.34
N GLU A 43 -10.13 21.72 11.28
CA GLU A 43 -11.58 21.57 11.37
C GLU A 43 -12.01 20.21 11.94
N VAL A 44 -11.30 19.14 11.62
CA VAL A 44 -11.62 17.79 12.13
C VAL A 44 -10.97 17.47 13.48
N GLY A 45 -10.20 18.39 14.09
CA GLY A 45 -9.52 18.17 15.37
C GLY A 45 -8.20 17.38 15.28
N TYR A 46 -7.71 17.06 14.09
CA TYR A 46 -6.51 16.23 13.86
C TYR A 46 -5.31 17.00 13.28
N LEU A 47 -5.22 18.32 13.55
CA LEU A 47 -4.10 19.16 13.08
C LEU A 47 -2.75 18.68 13.62
N SER A 48 -2.69 18.27 14.89
CA SER A 48 -1.48 17.74 15.52
C SER A 48 -0.95 16.51 14.78
N VAL A 49 -1.84 15.60 14.37
CA VAL A 49 -1.51 14.39 13.60
C VAL A 49 -0.95 14.77 12.23
N TYR A 50 -1.61 15.70 11.54
CA TYR A 50 -1.14 16.18 10.24
C TYR A 50 0.24 16.83 10.30
N LEU A 51 0.45 17.73 11.27
CA LEU A 51 1.73 18.42 11.46
C LEU A 51 2.83 17.45 11.87
N SER A 52 2.55 16.51 12.78
CA SER A 52 3.52 15.48 13.19
C SER A 52 3.94 14.62 12.00
N ARG A 53 2.98 14.20 11.16
CA ARG A 53 3.25 13.48 9.92
C ARG A 53 4.08 14.32 8.95
N LEU A 54 3.74 15.59 8.74
CA LEU A 54 4.44 16.49 7.83
C LEU A 54 5.88 16.74 8.30
N PHE A 55 6.09 17.02 9.58
CA PHE A 55 7.41 17.23 10.16
C PHE A 55 8.26 15.96 10.14
N ALA A 56 7.68 14.79 10.42
CA ALA A 56 8.39 13.52 10.29
C ALA A 56 8.84 13.27 8.84
N GLN A 57 7.95 13.46 7.86
CA GLN A 57 8.28 13.31 6.44
C GLN A 57 9.34 14.33 5.99
N ALA A 58 9.20 15.60 6.38
CA ALA A 58 10.15 16.66 6.03
C ALA A 58 11.51 16.42 6.70
N GLY A 59 11.53 16.06 7.98
CA GLY A 59 12.74 15.75 8.74
C GLY A 59 13.50 14.57 8.13
N LEU A 60 12.80 13.47 7.85
CA LEU A 60 13.38 12.31 7.16
C LEU A 60 13.97 12.72 5.80
N TRP A 61 13.22 13.48 5.00
CA TRP A 61 13.69 13.93 3.69
C TRP A 61 14.94 14.80 3.79
N VAL A 62 14.96 15.79 4.68
CA VAL A 62 16.11 16.71 4.85
C VAL A 62 17.35 15.96 5.32
N VAL A 63 17.22 15.08 6.32
CA VAL A 63 18.35 14.30 6.84
C VAL A 63 18.91 13.39 5.77
N THR A 64 18.08 12.60 5.09
CA THR A 64 18.55 11.67 4.06
C THR A 64 19.12 12.42 2.86
N PHE A 65 18.53 13.56 2.49
CA PHE A 65 19.02 14.38 1.37
C PHE A 65 20.37 14.99 1.69
N ALA A 66 20.55 15.56 2.89
CA ALA A 66 21.82 16.12 3.32
C ALA A 66 22.93 15.06 3.32
N ILE A 67 22.67 13.87 3.86
CA ILE A 67 23.63 12.76 3.88
C ILE A 67 23.99 12.32 2.44
N ALA A 68 22.98 12.12 1.59
CA ALA A 68 23.17 11.71 0.20
C ALA A 68 23.97 12.73 -0.62
N VAL A 69 23.63 14.03 -0.50
CA VAL A 69 24.30 15.12 -1.20
C VAL A 69 25.72 15.28 -0.71
N LEU A 70 25.96 15.27 0.61
CA LEU A 70 27.29 15.41 1.19
C LEU A 70 28.21 14.26 0.71
N TYR A 71 27.69 13.03 0.72
CA TYR A 71 28.43 11.88 0.21
C TYR A 71 28.73 12.02 -1.30
N LEU A 72 27.73 12.26 -2.14
CA LEU A 72 27.91 12.25 -3.60
C LEU A 72 28.70 13.46 -4.11
N LEU A 73 28.37 14.69 -3.67
CA LEU A 73 29.09 15.88 -4.07
C LEU A 73 30.50 15.91 -3.46
N GLY A 74 30.68 15.42 -2.23
CA GLY A 74 32.01 15.31 -1.60
C GLY A 74 32.95 14.42 -2.42
N ASN A 75 32.47 13.23 -2.81
CA ASN A 75 33.26 12.31 -3.64
C ASN A 75 33.49 12.84 -5.07
N LEU A 76 32.51 13.51 -5.68
CA LEU A 76 32.70 14.16 -6.99
C LEU A 76 33.70 15.31 -6.91
N ALA A 77 33.64 16.14 -5.87
CA ALA A 77 34.59 17.24 -5.65
C ALA A 77 36.02 16.71 -5.46
N LEU A 78 36.19 15.67 -4.64
CA LEU A 78 37.47 14.99 -4.48
C LEU A 78 37.96 14.38 -5.81
N ALA A 79 37.06 13.81 -6.61
CA ALA A 79 37.40 13.31 -7.95
C ALA A 79 37.86 14.42 -8.88
N GLN A 80 37.23 15.61 -8.83
CA GLN A 80 37.68 16.76 -9.63
C GLN A 80 39.05 17.28 -9.21
N GLN A 81 39.42 17.18 -7.93
CA GLN A 81 40.75 17.55 -7.44
C GLN A 81 41.83 16.52 -7.84
N LEU A 82 41.48 15.24 -7.88
CA LEU A 82 42.41 14.13 -8.14
C LEU A 82 42.53 13.73 -9.62
N LYS A 83 41.71 14.28 -10.51
CA LYS A 83 41.76 13.99 -11.96
C LYS A 83 43.09 14.48 -12.57
N HIS A 84 43.50 13.87 -13.68
CA HIS A 84 44.66 14.35 -14.43
C HIS A 84 44.40 15.74 -15.03
N PRO A 85 45.40 16.64 -15.04
CA PRO A 85 45.26 17.96 -15.65
C PRO A 85 45.05 17.84 -17.17
N ASP A 86 44.34 18.81 -17.73
CA ASP A 86 44.10 18.86 -19.18
C ASP A 86 45.44 19.11 -19.90
N PRO A 87 45.70 18.43 -21.03
CA PRO A 87 46.91 18.66 -21.80
C PRO A 87 46.99 20.15 -22.22
N PRO A 88 48.18 20.77 -22.22
CA PRO A 88 48.31 22.14 -22.68
C PRO A 88 47.76 22.25 -24.12
N PRO A 89 47.08 23.35 -24.46
CA PRO A 89 46.62 23.56 -25.84
C PRO A 89 47.84 23.43 -26.74
N ALA A 90 47.73 22.61 -27.80
CA ALA A 90 48.82 22.42 -28.74
C ALA A 90 49.31 23.79 -29.19
N LYS A 91 50.49 24.22 -28.72
CA LYS A 91 51.21 25.31 -29.38
C LYS A 91 51.35 24.84 -30.82
N LYS A 92 50.93 25.67 -31.78
CA LYS A 92 51.33 25.50 -33.16
C LYS A 92 52.86 25.51 -33.15
N VAL A 93 53.48 24.33 -33.10
CA VAL A 93 54.92 24.18 -33.18
C VAL A 93 55.24 24.60 -34.61
N ALA A 94 55.94 25.74 -34.74
CA ALA A 94 56.60 26.09 -35.98
C ALA A 94 57.43 24.88 -36.42
N LEU A 95 57.28 24.48 -37.69
CA LEU A 95 58.22 23.56 -38.31
C LEU A 95 59.65 24.07 -38.01
N PHE A 96 60.56 23.16 -37.67
CA PHE A 96 61.96 23.40 -37.30
C PHE A 96 62.24 23.70 -35.82
N ALA A 97 62.25 22.64 -35.01
CA ALA A 97 63.15 22.52 -33.86
C ALA A 97 63.65 21.06 -33.81
N PRO A 98 64.95 20.79 -33.59
CA PRO A 98 65.46 19.43 -33.50
C PRO A 98 64.90 18.75 -32.25
N SER A 99 64.60 17.46 -32.38
CA SER A 99 64.09 16.57 -31.35
C SER A 99 64.97 16.62 -30.09
N SER A 100 64.51 17.34 -29.07
CA SER A 100 64.99 17.12 -27.70
C SER A 100 64.23 15.92 -27.14
N GLU A 101 65.01 15.03 -26.53
CA GLU A 101 64.62 13.75 -25.99
C GLU A 101 63.32 13.82 -25.18
N ILE A 102 62.33 13.05 -25.64
CA ILE A 102 61.21 12.68 -24.79
C ILE A 102 61.77 11.69 -23.77
N ASP A 103 61.96 12.17 -22.54
CA ASP A 103 62.35 11.40 -21.37
C ASP A 103 61.55 10.06 -21.31
N PRO A 104 62.21 8.91 -21.55
CA PRO A 104 61.55 7.61 -21.68
C PRO A 104 60.94 7.11 -20.36
N ASP A 105 61.19 7.78 -19.23
CA ASP A 105 60.66 7.40 -17.92
C ASP A 105 59.25 7.93 -17.64
N ARG A 106 58.69 8.84 -18.46
CA ARG A 106 57.31 9.35 -18.28
C ARG A 106 56.20 8.41 -18.78
N LEU A 107 56.53 7.38 -19.56
CA LEU A 107 55.54 6.45 -20.16
C LEU A 107 55.55 5.04 -19.56
N LYS A 108 56.24 4.81 -18.44
CA LYS A 108 56.30 3.51 -17.74
C LYS A 108 55.12 3.25 -16.79
N TYR A 109 53.89 3.49 -17.21
CA TYR A 109 52.71 3.04 -16.43
C TYR A 109 51.59 2.48 -17.32
N SER A 110 51.65 1.14 -17.48
CA SER A 110 50.55 0.19 -17.74
C SER A 110 49.60 0.43 -18.93
N MET A 111 49.68 -0.49 -19.91
CA MET A 111 48.69 -0.83 -20.96
C MET A 111 47.71 0.29 -21.35
N PRO A 112 48.01 1.12 -22.37
CA PRO A 112 47.06 2.11 -22.85
C PRO A 112 45.79 1.42 -23.37
N LEU A 113 44.64 1.72 -22.77
CA LEU A 113 43.35 1.40 -23.36
C LEU A 113 43.24 2.18 -24.68
N ARG A 114 43.34 1.47 -25.81
CA ARG A 114 43.29 2.07 -27.15
C ARG A 114 41.86 2.48 -27.52
N GLY A 115 41.74 3.62 -28.22
CA GLY A 115 40.51 4.34 -28.61
C GLY A 115 39.18 3.57 -28.59
N ARG A 116 39.02 2.48 -29.35
CA ARG A 116 37.72 1.75 -29.45
C ARG A 116 37.24 1.23 -28.09
N TRP A 117 38.11 0.63 -27.30
CA TRP A 117 37.76 0.10 -25.98
C TRP A 117 37.47 1.21 -24.96
N LEU A 118 38.15 2.35 -25.08
CA LEU A 118 37.92 3.51 -24.22
C LEU A 118 36.54 4.12 -24.45
N ILE A 119 36.12 4.27 -25.71
CA ILE A 119 34.80 4.78 -26.08
C ILE A 119 33.71 3.80 -25.60
N SER A 120 33.89 2.49 -25.82
CA SER A 120 32.93 1.49 -25.34
C SER A 120 32.80 1.48 -23.82
N LEU A 121 33.90 1.60 -23.08
CA LEU A 121 33.87 1.65 -21.62
C LEU A 121 33.25 2.94 -21.09
N GLY A 122 33.59 4.09 -21.69
CA GLY A 122 32.99 5.38 -21.34
C GLY A 122 31.49 5.40 -21.61
N LEU A 123 31.06 4.93 -22.78
CA LEU A 123 29.65 4.79 -23.13
C LEU A 123 28.96 3.81 -22.18
N GLY A 124 29.58 2.67 -21.86
CA GLY A 124 29.03 1.69 -20.91
C GLY A 124 28.77 2.27 -19.52
N LEU A 125 29.75 2.97 -18.93
CA LEU A 125 29.57 3.64 -17.64
C LEU A 125 28.52 4.76 -17.71
N SER A 126 28.47 5.50 -18.82
CA SER A 126 27.46 6.54 -19.05
C SER A 126 26.04 5.97 -19.12
N LEU A 127 25.85 4.84 -19.82
CA LEU A 127 24.58 4.12 -19.88
C LEU A 127 24.18 3.60 -18.48
N ILE A 128 25.13 3.11 -17.68
CA ILE A 128 24.85 2.69 -16.29
C ILE A 128 24.37 3.88 -15.46
N VAL A 129 25.01 5.06 -15.56
CA VAL A 129 24.55 6.27 -14.87
C VAL A 129 23.12 6.65 -15.29
N GLY A 130 22.83 6.58 -16.59
CA GLY A 130 21.47 6.81 -17.10
C GLY A 130 20.46 5.81 -16.52
N LEU A 131 20.80 4.52 -16.47
CA LEU A 131 19.91 3.48 -15.93
C LEU A 131 19.63 3.71 -14.44
N LEU A 132 20.65 4.08 -13.68
CA LEU A 132 20.50 4.43 -12.25
C LEU A 132 19.55 5.61 -12.07
N LEU A 133 19.76 6.69 -12.82
CA LEU A 133 18.87 7.85 -12.77
C LEU A 133 17.42 7.45 -13.09
N LEU A 134 17.22 6.70 -14.17
CA LEU A 134 15.89 6.29 -14.61
C LEU A 134 15.20 5.41 -13.56
N HIS A 135 15.91 4.42 -13.00
CA HIS A 135 15.41 3.56 -11.92
C HIS A 135 14.95 4.39 -10.71
N TYR A 136 15.82 5.24 -10.16
CA TYR A 136 15.49 5.98 -8.93
C TYR A 136 14.42 7.04 -9.16
N VAL A 137 14.38 7.68 -10.33
CA VAL A 137 13.30 8.60 -10.69
C VAL A 137 11.98 7.85 -10.78
N GLN A 138 11.94 6.65 -11.39
CA GLN A 138 10.71 5.85 -11.45
C GLN A 138 10.24 5.44 -10.05
N VAL A 139 11.16 5.01 -9.18
CA VAL A 139 10.85 4.72 -7.77
C VAL A 139 10.25 5.95 -7.09
N ALA A 140 10.89 7.12 -7.20
CA ALA A 140 10.38 8.35 -6.58
C ALA A 140 9.01 8.79 -7.14
N VAL A 141 8.82 8.73 -8.45
CA VAL A 141 7.55 9.05 -9.12
C VAL A 141 6.44 8.11 -8.65
N ALA A 142 6.71 6.80 -8.56
CA ALA A 142 5.74 5.83 -8.05
C ALA A 142 5.29 6.16 -6.61
N GLN A 143 6.19 6.68 -5.77
CA GLN A 143 5.89 7.06 -4.38
C GLN A 143 5.11 8.37 -4.28
N VAL A 144 5.29 9.30 -5.21
CA VAL A 144 4.62 10.61 -5.21
C VAL A 144 3.21 10.54 -5.81
N PHE A 145 3.02 9.74 -6.85
CA PHE A 145 1.79 9.69 -7.64
C PHE A 145 0.93 8.45 -7.36
N LEU A 146 1.07 7.82 -6.19
CA LEU A 146 0.20 6.72 -5.76
C LEU A 146 -1.28 7.17 -5.83
N PRO A 147 -2.14 6.44 -6.58
CA PRO A 147 -3.56 6.74 -6.64
C PRO A 147 -4.17 6.68 -5.24
N SER A 148 -4.86 7.75 -4.83
CA SER A 148 -5.58 7.85 -3.55
C SER A 148 -6.73 6.85 -3.38
N ASN A 149 -7.00 6.00 -4.39
CA ASN A 149 -8.06 5.00 -4.41
C ASN A 149 -7.57 3.56 -4.15
N LEU A 150 -6.26 3.29 -4.09
CA LEU A 150 -5.76 1.94 -3.84
C LEU A 150 -5.65 1.69 -2.33
N ALA A 151 -6.19 0.56 -1.88
CA ALA A 151 -6.28 0.09 -0.50
C ALA A 151 -4.92 -0.14 0.22
N ASN A 152 -3.80 0.28 -0.36
CA ASN A 152 -2.48 0.03 0.22
C ASN A 152 -2.10 1.16 1.18
N ILE A 153 -2.35 0.91 2.46
CA ILE A 153 -2.02 1.70 3.66
C ILE A 153 -0.54 2.09 3.73
N SER A 154 0.32 1.35 3.04
CA SER A 154 1.73 1.68 2.91
C SER A 154 2.14 1.76 1.44
N PRO A 155 2.84 2.82 1.02
CA PRO A 155 3.43 2.86 -0.31
C PRO A 155 4.38 1.65 -0.49
N LEU A 156 4.40 1.05 -1.68
CA LEU A 156 5.25 -0.12 -1.95
C LEU A 156 6.69 0.14 -1.51
N ALA A 157 7.36 -0.83 -0.87
CA ALA A 157 8.75 -0.66 -0.47
C ALA A 157 9.62 -0.29 -1.68
N PRO A 158 10.50 0.73 -1.60
CA PRO A 158 11.45 0.97 -2.67
C PRO A 158 12.39 -0.23 -2.75
N LEU A 159 12.48 -0.84 -3.93
CA LEU A 159 13.33 -2.01 -4.15
C LEU A 159 14.74 -1.55 -4.56
N PRO A 160 15.81 -2.15 -3.99
CA PRO A 160 17.16 -1.93 -4.47
C PRO A 160 17.29 -2.39 -5.93
N LEU A 161 18.30 -1.87 -6.64
CA LEU A 161 18.54 -2.25 -8.02
C LEU A 161 18.96 -3.74 -8.10
N ARG A 162 17.99 -4.61 -8.40
CA ARG A 162 18.20 -6.04 -8.66
C ARG A 162 18.32 -6.30 -10.16
N LEU A 163 18.94 -7.43 -10.55
CA LEU A 163 19.11 -7.82 -11.96
C LEU A 163 17.79 -7.86 -12.74
N GLY A 164 16.69 -8.28 -12.10
CA GLY A 164 15.36 -8.28 -12.70
C GLY A 164 14.84 -6.89 -13.06
N ALA A 165 15.10 -5.87 -12.22
CA ALA A 165 14.71 -4.50 -12.49
C ALA A 165 15.46 -3.95 -13.72
N ILE A 166 16.75 -4.25 -13.83
CA ILE A 166 17.56 -3.86 -15.01
C ILE A 166 16.94 -4.43 -16.29
N TRP A 167 16.52 -5.71 -16.27
CA TRP A 167 15.86 -6.32 -17.43
C TRP A 167 14.55 -5.62 -17.80
N GLN A 168 13.71 -5.28 -16.82
CA GLN A 168 12.46 -4.54 -17.05
C GLN A 168 12.71 -3.16 -17.66
N LEU A 169 13.74 -2.44 -17.17
CA LEU A 169 14.13 -1.14 -17.71
C LEU A 169 14.62 -1.25 -19.16
N ILE A 170 15.40 -2.28 -19.48
CA ILE A 170 15.85 -2.55 -20.85
C ILE A 170 14.63 -2.80 -21.75
N GLN A 171 13.68 -3.62 -21.32
CA GLN A 171 12.45 -3.86 -22.07
C GLN A 171 11.62 -2.59 -22.28
N GLN A 172 11.57 -1.70 -21.28
CA GLN A 172 10.89 -0.41 -21.38
C GLN A 172 11.58 0.53 -22.40
N LEU A 173 12.92 0.60 -22.37
CA LEU A 173 13.72 1.38 -23.30
C LEU A 173 13.59 0.88 -24.75
N VAL A 174 13.54 -0.44 -24.94
CA VAL A 174 13.37 -1.07 -26.26
C VAL A 174 11.95 -0.89 -26.79
N SER A 175 10.93 -1.03 -25.93
CA SER A 175 9.53 -0.89 -26.34
C SER A 175 9.12 0.55 -26.65
N THR A 176 9.70 1.53 -25.94
CA THR A 176 9.36 2.95 -26.09
C THR A 176 10.45 3.69 -26.88
N ARG A 177 10.33 3.72 -28.21
CA ARG A 177 11.37 4.26 -29.12
C ARG A 177 11.92 5.63 -28.72
N TRP A 178 11.04 6.59 -28.39
CA TRP A 178 11.45 7.94 -27.98
C TRP A 178 12.24 7.96 -26.67
N LEU A 179 11.85 7.11 -25.70
CA LEU A 179 12.56 6.97 -24.42
C LEU A 179 13.97 6.41 -24.67
N GLY A 180 14.10 5.39 -25.53
CA GLY A 180 15.40 4.81 -25.90
C GLY A 180 16.34 5.80 -26.60
N ILE A 181 15.81 6.61 -27.52
CA ILE A 181 16.59 7.65 -28.22
C ILE A 181 17.03 8.74 -27.23
N ALA A 182 16.13 9.23 -26.37
CA ALA A 182 16.45 10.23 -25.36
C ALA A 182 17.49 9.72 -24.35
N PHE A 183 17.39 8.44 -23.97
CA PHE A 183 18.34 7.77 -23.09
C PHE A 183 19.75 7.68 -23.71
N LEU A 184 19.86 7.25 -24.97
CA LEU A 184 21.14 7.20 -25.67
C LEU A 184 21.73 8.60 -25.88
N GLY A 185 20.89 9.57 -26.26
CA GLY A 185 21.29 10.97 -26.39
C GLY A 185 21.80 11.55 -25.06
N GLY A 186 21.15 11.23 -23.95
CA GLY A 186 21.59 11.61 -22.60
C GLY A 186 22.93 10.98 -22.23
N ALA A 187 23.15 9.71 -22.58
CA ALA A 187 24.44 9.04 -22.36
C ALA A 187 25.58 9.69 -23.18
N ILE A 188 25.30 10.10 -24.42
CA ILE A 188 26.26 10.84 -25.25
C ILE A 188 26.52 12.23 -24.65
N ALA A 189 25.46 12.96 -24.26
CA ALA A 189 25.58 14.26 -23.62
C ALA A 189 26.42 14.19 -22.33
N LEU A 190 26.28 13.12 -21.55
CA LEU A 190 27.07 12.87 -20.34
C LEU A 190 28.57 12.72 -20.63
N LEU A 191 28.96 12.21 -21.80
CA LEU A 191 30.37 12.16 -22.21
C LEU A 191 30.90 13.54 -22.65
N ILE A 192 30.04 14.40 -23.18
CA ILE A 192 30.40 15.76 -23.64
C ILE A 192 30.48 16.73 -22.45
N TYR A 193 29.52 16.68 -21.53
CA TYR A 193 29.40 17.58 -20.37
C TYR A 193 29.43 16.83 -19.02
N PRO A 194 30.46 16.01 -18.74
CA PRO A 194 30.45 15.08 -17.61
C PRO A 194 30.40 15.79 -16.25
N ARG A 195 31.10 16.92 -16.09
CA ARG A 195 31.12 17.64 -14.79
C ARG A 195 29.73 18.12 -14.39
N PHE A 196 29.08 18.87 -15.27
CA PHE A 196 27.76 19.44 -15.03
C PHE A 196 26.70 18.34 -14.87
N LEU A 197 26.66 17.39 -15.80
CA LEU A 197 25.63 16.35 -15.80
C LEU A 197 25.79 15.37 -14.63
N LEU A 198 27.02 14.95 -14.26
CA LEU A 198 27.20 14.12 -13.07
C LEU A 198 26.78 14.87 -11.79
N THR A 199 27.11 16.15 -11.65
CA THR A 199 26.64 16.92 -10.49
C THR A 199 25.11 17.07 -10.46
N ALA A 200 24.48 17.36 -11.60
CA ALA A 200 23.01 17.47 -11.68
C ALA A 200 22.32 16.13 -11.38
N ILE A 201 22.84 15.03 -11.93
CA ILE A 201 22.33 13.67 -11.69
C ILE A 201 22.50 13.29 -10.21
N SER A 202 23.60 13.68 -9.55
CA SER A 202 23.81 13.40 -8.14
C SER A 202 22.76 14.06 -7.24
N LEU A 203 22.37 15.30 -7.54
CA LEU A 203 21.29 16.02 -6.86
C LEU A 203 19.94 15.35 -7.13
N ALA A 204 19.68 14.97 -8.39
CA ALA A 204 18.44 14.29 -8.78
C ALA A 204 18.28 12.93 -8.08
N ILE A 205 19.32 12.09 -8.06
CA ILE A 205 19.32 10.80 -7.37
C ILE A 205 19.18 10.99 -5.86
N SER A 206 19.88 11.98 -5.26
CA SER A 206 19.73 12.29 -3.83
C SER A 206 18.30 12.67 -3.47
N ALA A 207 17.66 13.53 -4.28
CA ALA A 207 16.26 13.92 -4.10
C ALA A 207 15.31 12.73 -4.29
N ALA A 208 15.58 11.86 -5.28
CA ALA A 208 14.77 10.67 -5.54
C ALA A 208 14.81 9.66 -4.38
N ILE A 209 16.01 9.32 -3.90
CA ILE A 209 16.21 8.44 -2.74
C ILE A 209 15.52 9.02 -1.50
N SER A 210 15.74 10.31 -1.23
CA SER A 210 15.17 10.98 -0.04
C SER A 210 13.64 11.04 -0.08
N THR A 211 13.06 11.24 -1.27
CA THR A 211 11.61 11.17 -1.47
C THR A 211 11.07 9.76 -1.26
N ALA A 212 11.80 8.73 -1.71
CA ALA A 212 11.40 7.35 -1.49
C ALA A 212 11.43 6.99 0.02
N ILE A 213 12.45 7.42 0.76
CA ILE A 213 12.56 7.13 2.20
C ILE A 213 11.52 7.92 3.01
N SER A 214 11.33 9.22 2.75
CA SER A 214 10.39 10.05 3.52
C SER A 214 8.94 9.58 3.40
N ARG A 215 8.58 8.96 2.26
CA ARG A 215 7.25 8.37 2.03
C ARG A 215 7.00 7.11 2.86
N GLN A 216 8.06 6.47 3.35
CA GLN A 216 8.02 5.24 4.15
C GLN A 216 8.01 5.53 5.66
N TRP A 217 7.60 6.73 6.06
CA TRP A 217 7.53 7.16 7.46
C TRP A 217 6.72 6.20 8.36
N THR A 218 5.67 5.56 7.82
CA THR A 218 4.86 4.55 8.55
C THR A 218 5.64 3.30 8.93
N ARG A 219 6.75 3.00 8.24
CA ARG A 219 7.67 1.91 8.59
C ARG A 219 8.83 2.36 9.48
N ILE A 220 9.26 3.62 9.30
CA ILE A 220 10.41 4.18 10.02
C ILE A 220 10.04 4.60 11.45
N LEU A 221 8.86 5.16 11.69
CA LEU A 221 8.50 5.60 13.04
C LEU A 221 8.33 4.44 14.03
N PRO A 222 7.62 3.33 13.69
CA PRO A 222 7.48 2.19 14.60
C PRO A 222 8.81 1.50 14.94
N TYR A 223 9.84 1.63 14.11
CA TYR A 223 11.18 1.10 14.39
C TYR A 223 11.79 1.66 15.68
N PHE A 224 11.48 2.91 16.02
CA PHE A 224 11.99 3.54 17.24
C PHE A 224 11.19 3.18 18.49
N GLN A 225 9.99 2.62 18.33
CA GLN A 225 9.10 2.22 19.42
C GLN A 225 8.39 0.89 19.05
N PRO A 226 9.14 -0.22 18.88
CA PRO A 226 8.55 -1.50 18.50
C PRO A 226 7.77 -2.12 19.67
N THR A 227 6.65 -2.75 19.37
CA THR A 227 5.90 -3.57 20.35
C THR A 227 6.27 -5.03 20.18
N GLN A 228 6.61 -5.73 21.27
CA GLN A 228 6.94 -7.16 21.23
C GLN A 228 5.69 -8.00 20.99
N PHE A 229 5.83 -9.06 20.20
CA PHE A 229 4.75 -10.01 19.95
C PHE A 229 4.73 -11.17 20.96
N GLY A 230 5.86 -11.41 21.64
CA GLY A 230 6.02 -12.51 22.58
C GLY A 230 6.10 -13.88 21.90
N ASN A 231 6.43 -13.90 20.61
CA ASN A 231 6.47 -15.08 19.77
C ASN A 231 7.64 -14.97 18.79
N ASP A 232 8.39 -16.04 18.66
CA ASP A 232 9.64 -16.07 17.88
C ASP A 232 9.48 -16.81 16.55
N ASP A 233 10.28 -16.41 15.56
CA ASP A 233 10.35 -17.13 14.29
C ASP A 233 11.10 -18.48 14.45
N PRO A 234 10.67 -19.54 13.74
CA PRO A 234 11.22 -20.88 13.92
C PRO A 234 12.60 -21.10 13.29
N VAL A 235 13.19 -20.12 12.60
CA VAL A 235 14.47 -20.26 11.88
C VAL A 235 15.60 -19.49 12.57
N PHE A 236 15.37 -18.24 12.95
CA PHE A 236 16.36 -17.36 13.54
C PHE A 236 16.15 -17.14 15.05
N GLY A 237 14.99 -17.52 15.61
CA GLY A 237 14.67 -17.33 17.02
C GLY A 237 14.55 -15.86 17.41
N LEU A 238 14.08 -15.02 16.48
CA LEU A 238 13.85 -13.60 16.70
C LEU A 238 12.36 -13.34 16.86
N ASP A 239 12.00 -12.47 17.81
CA ASP A 239 10.61 -12.04 17.99
C ASP A 239 10.05 -11.44 16.71
N ILE A 240 8.78 -11.70 16.43
CA ILE A 240 8.08 -11.26 15.22
C ILE A 240 8.11 -9.72 15.06
N SER A 241 8.27 -8.96 16.14
CA SER A 241 8.50 -7.51 16.08
C SER A 241 9.71 -7.11 15.23
N PHE A 242 10.77 -7.92 15.17
CA PHE A 242 11.92 -7.67 14.30
C PHE A 242 11.49 -7.65 12.83
N TYR A 243 10.65 -8.58 12.43
CA TYR A 243 10.19 -8.77 11.06
C TYR A 243 9.20 -7.69 10.62
N ILE A 244 8.33 -7.25 11.54
CA ILE A 244 7.31 -6.24 11.28
C ILE A 244 7.87 -4.81 11.36
N PHE A 245 8.75 -4.51 12.32
CA PHE A 245 9.20 -3.14 12.58
C PHE A 245 10.65 -2.87 12.16
N SER A 246 11.58 -3.83 12.36
CA SER A 246 13.02 -3.59 12.14
C SER A 246 13.48 -3.90 10.72
N LEU A 247 13.11 -5.07 10.20
CA LEU A 247 13.52 -5.53 8.88
C LEU A 247 13.12 -4.55 7.75
N PRO A 248 11.92 -3.92 7.75
CA PRO A 248 11.59 -2.94 6.72
C PRO A 248 12.52 -1.72 6.74
N VAL A 249 12.98 -1.27 7.90
CA VAL A 249 13.97 -0.18 7.99
C VAL A 249 15.34 -0.62 7.48
N TRP A 250 15.74 -1.86 7.73
CA TRP A 250 16.97 -2.41 7.17
C TRP A 250 16.92 -2.51 5.64
N GLN A 251 15.77 -2.85 5.06
CA GLN A 251 15.54 -2.82 3.61
C GLN A 251 15.63 -1.39 3.05
N LEU A 252 15.10 -0.38 3.76
CA LEU A 252 15.24 1.02 3.35
C LEU A 252 16.70 1.49 3.42
N LEU A 253 17.43 1.06 4.44
CA LEU A 253 18.86 1.33 4.58
C LEU A 253 19.67 0.65 3.47
N GLU A 254 19.36 -0.61 3.14
CA GLU A 254 19.94 -1.34 2.01
C GLU A 254 19.71 -0.58 0.71
N PHE A 255 18.46 -0.20 0.43
CA PHE A 255 18.10 0.60 -0.72
C PHE A 255 18.93 1.88 -0.79
N ALA A 256 19.03 2.65 0.31
CA ALA A 256 19.78 3.90 0.34
C ALA A 256 21.29 3.69 0.11
N LEU A 257 21.92 2.78 0.86
CA LEU A 257 23.37 2.56 0.83
C LEU A 257 23.83 2.00 -0.51
N VAL A 258 23.18 0.95 -1.02
CA VAL A 258 23.53 0.36 -2.32
C VAL A 258 23.40 1.40 -3.42
N SER A 259 22.34 2.22 -3.39
CA SER A 259 22.12 3.28 -4.37
C SER A 259 23.22 4.34 -4.36
N LEU A 260 23.55 4.86 -3.18
CA LEU A 260 24.57 5.88 -3.00
C LEU A 260 25.95 5.37 -3.40
N PHE A 261 26.33 4.19 -2.92
CA PHE A 261 27.65 3.61 -3.16
C PHE A 261 27.84 3.23 -4.63
N LEU A 262 26.82 2.63 -5.26
CA LEU A 262 26.88 2.23 -6.66
C LEU A 262 27.01 3.45 -7.57
N TYR A 263 26.13 4.45 -7.41
CA TYR A 263 26.20 5.66 -8.22
C TYR A 263 27.51 6.44 -7.96
N GLY A 264 27.91 6.60 -6.70
CA GLY A 264 29.17 7.27 -6.35
C GLY A 264 30.39 6.60 -6.98
N PHE A 265 30.46 5.27 -6.93
CA PHE A 265 31.54 4.51 -7.57
C PHE A 265 31.56 4.71 -9.09
N VAL A 266 30.43 4.54 -9.78
CA VAL A 266 30.34 4.68 -11.25
C VAL A 266 30.65 6.11 -11.69
N ALA A 267 30.12 7.12 -11.00
CA ALA A 267 30.32 8.53 -11.34
C ALA A 267 31.78 8.98 -11.17
N VAL A 268 32.45 8.54 -10.10
CA VAL A 268 33.88 8.80 -9.88
C VAL A 268 34.75 8.04 -10.88
N ALA A 269 34.44 6.77 -11.14
CA ALA A 269 35.15 5.98 -12.16
C ALA A 269 35.06 6.63 -13.54
N LEU A 270 33.86 7.10 -13.93
CA LEU A 270 33.65 7.82 -15.18
C LEU A 270 34.43 9.15 -15.20
N THR A 271 34.42 9.92 -14.10
CA THR A 271 35.19 11.17 -13.99
C THR A 271 36.68 10.95 -14.22
N TYR A 272 37.25 9.88 -13.65
CA TYR A 272 38.66 9.54 -13.86
C TYR A 272 38.95 9.02 -15.26
N LEU A 273 38.05 8.20 -15.83
CA LEU A 273 38.18 7.69 -17.19
C LEU A 273 38.20 8.83 -18.23
N LEU A 274 37.41 9.89 -18.00
CA LEU A 274 37.30 11.04 -18.89
C LEU A 274 38.36 12.13 -18.64
N SER A 275 39.24 11.97 -17.65
CA SER A 275 40.27 12.96 -17.32
C SER A 275 41.36 13.09 -18.40
N ALA A 276 42.14 14.18 -18.38
CA ALA A 276 43.18 14.50 -19.39
C ALA A 276 42.69 14.47 -20.86
N ASN A 277 41.41 14.74 -21.10
CA ASN A 277 40.79 14.65 -22.42
C ASN A 277 41.00 13.26 -23.09
N SER A 278 40.98 12.19 -22.28
CA SER A 278 41.30 10.82 -22.75
C SER A 278 40.47 10.37 -23.96
N LEU A 279 39.20 10.78 -24.05
CA LEU A 279 38.34 10.45 -25.20
C LEU A 279 38.77 11.13 -26.50
N SER A 280 39.17 12.40 -26.47
CA SER A 280 39.58 13.12 -27.70
C SER A 280 41.01 12.75 -28.12
N GLN A 281 41.87 12.41 -27.16
CA GLN A 281 43.23 11.94 -27.41
C GLN A 281 43.28 10.44 -27.79
N GLY A 282 42.19 9.70 -27.60
CA GLY A 282 42.12 8.25 -27.86
C GLY A 282 43.04 7.41 -26.97
N LEU A 283 43.59 8.02 -25.91
CA LEU A 283 44.60 7.45 -25.02
C LEU A 283 44.23 7.73 -23.57
N PHE A 284 44.12 6.67 -22.78
CA PHE A 284 43.91 6.77 -21.34
C PHE A 284 45.23 6.52 -20.59
N PRO A 285 45.73 7.47 -19.77
CA PRO A 285 47.04 7.37 -19.11
C PRO A 285 47.07 6.40 -17.91
N GLY A 286 45.95 5.75 -17.59
CA GLY A 286 45.82 4.92 -16.41
C GLY A 286 45.43 5.70 -15.15
N TRP A 287 44.93 4.98 -14.14
CA TRP A 287 44.61 5.59 -12.85
C TRP A 287 45.87 5.92 -12.05
N SER A 288 45.97 7.15 -11.56
CA SER A 288 47.02 7.55 -10.61
C SER A 288 46.86 6.80 -9.28
N ARG A 289 47.93 6.75 -8.47
CA ARG A 289 47.87 6.08 -7.15
C ARG A 289 46.78 6.68 -6.24
N ARG A 290 46.58 8.00 -6.30
CA ARG A 290 45.54 8.70 -5.52
C ARG A 290 44.14 8.35 -6.03
N GLN A 291 43.95 8.29 -7.35
CA GLN A 291 42.69 7.85 -7.97
C GLN A 291 42.37 6.40 -7.63
N GLN A 292 43.37 5.51 -7.65
CA GLN A 292 43.21 4.10 -7.27
C GLN A 292 42.78 3.94 -5.81
N ARG A 293 43.39 4.68 -4.87
CA ARG A 293 42.97 4.65 -3.45
C ARG A 293 41.54 5.11 -3.25
N HIS A 294 41.13 6.18 -3.93
CA HIS A 294 39.76 6.67 -3.85
C HIS A 294 38.76 5.64 -4.42
N LEU A 295 39.06 5.03 -5.58
CA LEU A 295 38.24 3.96 -6.15
C LEU A 295 38.20 2.69 -5.28
N TYR A 296 39.30 2.34 -4.60
CA TYR A 296 39.29 1.25 -3.62
C TYR A 296 38.45 1.59 -2.39
N GLY A 297 38.48 2.83 -1.92
CA GLY A 297 37.60 3.28 -0.82
C GLY A 297 36.12 3.15 -1.20
N LEU A 298 35.74 3.73 -2.34
CA LEU A 298 34.37 3.65 -2.86
C LEU A 298 33.92 2.22 -3.19
N GLY A 299 34.80 1.43 -3.79
CA GLY A 299 34.55 0.01 -4.07
C GLY A 299 34.40 -0.82 -2.79
N GLY A 300 35.17 -0.50 -1.75
CA GLY A 300 35.04 -1.09 -0.42
C GLY A 300 33.68 -0.76 0.21
N CYS A 301 33.26 0.50 0.20
CA CYS A 301 31.92 0.90 0.65
C CYS A 301 30.81 0.18 -0.13
N LEU A 302 30.92 0.12 -1.46
CA LEU A 302 29.97 -0.62 -2.30
C LEU A 302 29.92 -2.10 -1.91
N MET A 303 31.06 -2.73 -1.63
CA MET A 303 31.09 -4.13 -1.21
C MET A 303 30.53 -4.35 0.20
N LEU A 304 30.66 -3.38 1.11
CA LEU A 304 29.91 -3.39 2.38
C LEU A 304 28.40 -3.29 2.16
N GLY A 305 27.96 -2.43 1.23
CA GLY A 305 26.54 -2.33 0.87
C GLY A 305 25.99 -3.64 0.31
N VAL A 306 26.77 -4.32 -0.54
CA VAL A 306 26.41 -5.65 -1.08
C VAL A 306 26.43 -6.72 0.02
N ALA A 307 27.40 -6.69 0.94
CA ALA A 307 27.43 -7.61 2.07
C ALA A 307 26.19 -7.44 2.96
N PHE A 308 25.82 -6.20 3.25
CA PHE A 308 24.61 -5.86 4.00
C PHE A 308 23.34 -6.33 3.27
N SER A 309 23.27 -6.15 1.94
CA SER A 309 22.16 -6.65 1.12
C SER A 309 21.99 -8.17 1.23
N TYR A 310 23.07 -8.95 1.12
CA TYR A 310 22.99 -10.40 1.32
C TYR A 310 22.63 -10.79 2.75
N TRP A 311 23.09 -10.02 3.74
CA TRP A 311 22.72 -10.25 5.14
C TRP A 311 21.22 -10.03 5.39
N VAL A 312 20.66 -8.93 4.89
CA VAL A 312 19.21 -8.63 4.93
C VAL A 312 18.42 -9.70 4.18
N SER A 313 18.90 -10.14 3.01
CA SER A 313 18.26 -11.18 2.19
C SER A 313 18.05 -12.51 2.91
N ARG A 314 18.84 -12.81 3.96
CA ARG A 314 18.65 -14.03 4.79
C ARG A 314 17.30 -14.02 5.50
N TYR A 315 16.91 -12.88 6.06
CA TYR A 315 15.63 -12.73 6.75
C TYR A 315 14.46 -12.65 5.77
N GLU A 316 14.71 -12.17 4.54
CA GLU A 316 13.68 -12.13 3.49
C GLU A 316 13.22 -13.51 3.03
N LEU A 317 14.01 -14.57 3.28
CA LEU A 317 13.64 -15.94 2.95
C LEU A 317 12.33 -16.39 3.62
N LEU A 318 11.99 -15.80 4.78
CA LEU A 318 10.74 -16.12 5.48
C LEU A 318 9.48 -15.59 4.78
N TYR A 319 9.63 -14.81 3.70
CA TYR A 319 8.56 -14.32 2.83
C TYR A 319 8.64 -14.91 1.42
N SER A 320 9.41 -15.98 1.24
CA SER A 320 9.61 -16.61 -0.05
C SER A 320 8.28 -17.19 -0.56
N PRO A 321 7.84 -16.85 -1.79
CA PRO A 321 6.71 -17.50 -2.43
C PRO A 321 7.12 -18.79 -3.18
N ARG A 322 8.34 -19.29 -2.92
CA ARG A 322 8.88 -20.48 -3.61
C ARG A 322 8.43 -21.75 -2.92
N GLY A 323 8.01 -22.73 -3.73
CA GLY A 323 7.63 -24.05 -3.26
C GLY A 323 6.10 -24.20 -3.19
N VAL A 324 5.63 -25.11 -2.35
CA VAL A 324 4.21 -25.44 -2.19
C VAL A 324 3.51 -24.49 -1.22
N SER A 325 4.24 -23.94 -0.25
CA SER A 325 3.70 -23.06 0.80
C SER A 325 4.47 -21.73 0.84
N TYR A 326 3.81 -20.71 1.38
CA TYR A 326 4.44 -19.41 1.63
C TYR A 326 5.42 -19.48 2.81
N GLY A 327 6.59 -18.89 2.66
CA GLY A 327 7.66 -18.89 3.66
C GLY A 327 8.90 -19.64 3.22
N ALA A 328 9.90 -19.74 4.09
CA ALA A 328 11.17 -20.36 3.72
C ALA A 328 11.01 -21.88 3.54
N SER A 329 11.16 -22.32 2.29
CA SER A 329 11.10 -23.72 1.83
C SER A 329 12.38 -24.52 2.15
N TYR A 330 12.37 -25.83 1.86
CA TYR A 330 13.55 -26.69 2.01
C TYR A 330 14.79 -26.11 1.32
N THR A 331 14.65 -25.71 0.07
CA THR A 331 15.76 -25.16 -0.72
C THR A 331 16.24 -23.82 -0.15
N ASP A 332 15.32 -23.01 0.38
CA ASP A 332 15.68 -21.70 0.93
C ASP A 332 16.53 -21.85 2.19
N ILE A 333 16.17 -22.80 3.07
CA ILE A 333 16.89 -23.02 4.34
C ILE A 333 18.19 -23.78 4.13
N ASN A 334 18.19 -24.84 3.33
CA ASN A 334 19.36 -25.72 3.19
C ASN A 334 20.37 -25.25 2.14
N VAL A 335 19.95 -24.37 1.20
CA VAL A 335 20.82 -23.92 0.10
C VAL A 335 20.97 -22.40 0.09
N GLN A 336 19.87 -21.64 0.06
CA GLN A 336 19.97 -20.19 -0.09
C GLN A 336 20.52 -19.49 1.15
N LEU A 337 20.09 -19.89 2.35
CA LEU A 337 20.56 -19.30 3.59
C LEU A 337 22.08 -19.45 3.77
N PRO A 338 22.70 -20.65 3.58
CA PRO A 338 24.16 -20.79 3.54
C PRO A 338 24.81 -19.98 2.42
N ALA A 339 24.22 -19.97 1.21
CA ALA A 339 24.75 -19.22 0.07
C ALA A 339 24.82 -17.72 0.34
N TYR A 340 23.74 -17.11 0.86
CA TYR A 340 23.71 -15.69 1.23
C TYR A 340 24.68 -15.38 2.36
N THR A 341 24.82 -16.28 3.33
CA THR A 341 25.79 -16.12 4.41
C THR A 341 27.22 -16.12 3.88
N LEU A 342 27.57 -17.06 3.00
CA LEU A 342 28.89 -17.14 2.37
C LEU A 342 29.19 -15.90 1.51
N LEU A 343 28.23 -15.48 0.68
CA LEU A 343 28.39 -14.30 -0.18
C LEU A 343 28.55 -13.02 0.64
N ALA A 344 27.79 -12.87 1.74
CA ALA A 344 27.95 -11.74 2.67
C ALA A 344 29.35 -11.72 3.28
N ILE A 345 29.84 -12.84 3.83
CA ILE A 345 31.19 -12.93 4.43
C ILE A 345 32.28 -12.62 3.40
N LEU A 346 32.16 -13.18 2.19
CA LEU A 346 33.13 -12.95 1.12
C LEU A 346 33.12 -11.48 0.66
N ALA A 347 31.94 -10.84 0.58
CA ALA A 347 31.82 -9.43 0.28
C ALA A 347 32.44 -8.55 1.38
N VAL A 348 32.28 -8.90 2.66
CA VAL A 348 32.98 -8.24 3.77
C VAL A 348 34.50 -8.39 3.64
N ALA A 349 34.99 -9.58 3.30
CA ALA A 349 36.42 -9.81 3.12
C ALA A 349 37.00 -8.96 1.96
N ILE A 350 36.28 -8.88 0.83
CA ILE A 350 36.64 -8.02 -0.31
C ILE A 350 36.60 -6.55 0.12
N ALA A 351 35.57 -6.13 0.85
CA ALA A 351 35.44 -4.77 1.33
C ALA A 351 36.59 -4.38 2.27
N ALA A 352 36.89 -5.22 3.27
CA ALA A 352 37.99 -5.01 4.21
C ALA A 352 39.33 -4.91 3.45
N TYR A 353 39.56 -5.78 2.47
CA TYR A 353 40.74 -5.71 1.62
C TYR A 353 40.84 -4.40 0.82
N LEU A 354 39.74 -3.96 0.20
CA LEU A 354 39.71 -2.72 -0.58
C LEU A 354 39.87 -1.48 0.31
N LEU A 355 39.25 -1.45 1.49
CA LEU A 355 39.38 -0.36 2.46
C LEU A 355 40.79 -0.31 3.06
N TRP A 356 41.36 -1.47 3.42
CA TRP A 356 42.77 -1.58 3.82
C TRP A 356 43.70 -1.02 2.74
N ARG A 357 43.47 -1.38 1.47
CA ARG A 357 44.20 -0.83 0.32
C ARG A 357 43.99 0.67 0.13
N SER A 358 42.85 1.21 0.52
CA SER A 358 42.58 2.65 0.45
C SER A 358 43.38 3.42 1.52
N LEU A 359 43.39 2.93 2.76
CA LEU A 359 43.90 3.63 3.94
C LEU A 359 45.41 3.43 4.18
N LEU A 360 45.91 2.19 4.07
CA LEU A 360 47.22 1.79 4.65
C LEU A 360 48.29 1.44 3.60
N TRP A 361 48.00 1.61 2.31
CA TRP A 361 48.92 1.18 1.26
C TRP A 361 50.25 1.97 1.27
N PRO A 362 51.44 1.32 1.35
CA PRO A 362 52.74 2.01 1.40
C PRO A 362 52.97 2.94 0.20
N ARG A 363 53.63 4.08 0.45
CA ARG A 363 53.98 5.07 -0.60
C ARG A 363 54.95 4.52 -1.66
N GLN A 364 55.63 3.40 -1.37
CA GLN A 364 56.76 2.90 -2.15
C GLN A 364 56.79 1.37 -2.14
N ILE A 365 56.16 0.72 -3.13
CA ILE A 365 56.48 -0.64 -3.61
C ILE A 365 56.09 -0.72 -5.10
N SER A 366 56.94 -1.43 -5.84
CA SER A 366 56.97 -1.68 -7.27
C SER A 366 55.63 -2.20 -7.86
N ASN A 367 55.36 -1.78 -9.11
CA ASN A 367 54.30 -2.26 -10.00
C ASN A 367 54.39 -3.78 -10.22
N ARG A 368 54.06 -4.61 -9.24
CA ARG A 368 53.92 -6.06 -9.49
C ARG A 368 52.56 -6.31 -10.16
N PRO A 369 52.51 -6.72 -11.43
CA PRO A 369 51.26 -6.91 -12.18
C PRO A 369 50.35 -7.99 -11.54
N PHE A 370 50.92 -8.88 -10.74
CA PHE A 370 50.21 -9.94 -10.02
C PHE A 370 49.12 -9.40 -9.07
N ALA A 371 49.41 -8.33 -8.31
CA ALA A 371 48.48 -7.78 -7.33
C ALA A 371 47.28 -7.03 -7.93
N ARG A 372 47.36 -6.61 -9.21
CA ARG A 372 46.24 -6.00 -9.97
C ARG A 372 45.42 -7.07 -10.69
N LYS A 373 46.06 -8.07 -11.30
CA LYS A 373 45.38 -9.21 -11.94
C LYS A 373 44.60 -10.06 -10.93
N SER A 374 45.13 -10.22 -9.72
CA SER A 374 44.47 -10.94 -8.61
C SER A 374 43.15 -10.31 -8.15
N LEU A 375 43.04 -8.97 -8.14
CA LEU A 375 41.78 -8.29 -7.74
C LEU A 375 40.67 -8.49 -8.78
N GLY A 376 40.99 -8.36 -10.07
CA GLY A 376 40.03 -8.60 -11.15
C GLY A 376 39.55 -10.06 -11.17
N PHE A 377 40.46 -11.00 -10.93
CA PHE A 377 40.12 -12.42 -10.78
C PHE A 377 39.22 -12.66 -9.55
N GLY A 378 39.52 -12.05 -8.40
CA GLY A 378 38.71 -12.19 -7.18
C GLY A 378 37.29 -11.65 -7.33
N LEU A 379 37.12 -10.47 -7.95
CA LEU A 379 35.79 -9.91 -8.26
C LEU A 379 35.04 -10.74 -9.31
N GLY A 380 35.74 -11.25 -10.32
CA GLY A 380 35.17 -12.16 -11.32
C GLY A 380 34.68 -13.47 -10.69
N LEU A 381 35.51 -14.08 -9.83
CA LEU A 381 35.16 -15.26 -9.07
C LEU A 381 33.97 -15.01 -8.14
N TYR A 382 33.95 -13.88 -7.43
CA TYR A 382 32.81 -13.48 -6.60
C TYR A 382 31.52 -13.40 -7.41
N LEU A 383 31.55 -12.78 -8.60
CA LEU A 383 30.37 -12.66 -9.46
C LEU A 383 29.89 -14.02 -9.97
N VAL A 384 30.81 -14.91 -10.36
CA VAL A 384 30.47 -16.30 -10.74
C VAL A 384 29.85 -17.04 -9.55
N MET A 385 30.44 -16.95 -8.37
CA MET A 385 29.91 -17.55 -7.15
C MET A 385 28.53 -16.99 -6.79
N ALA A 386 28.31 -15.69 -6.95
CA ALA A 386 27.02 -15.05 -6.69
C ALA A 386 25.92 -15.59 -7.64
N VAL A 387 26.24 -15.78 -8.92
CA VAL A 387 25.30 -16.38 -9.90
C VAL A 387 25.04 -17.85 -9.60
N VAL A 388 26.10 -18.62 -9.35
CA VAL A 388 25.98 -20.06 -9.08
C VAL A 388 25.21 -20.29 -7.78
N ALA A 389 25.61 -19.67 -6.68
CA ALA A 389 25.00 -19.89 -5.37
C ALA A 389 23.62 -19.23 -5.24
N GLY A 390 23.39 -18.08 -5.90
CA GLY A 390 22.13 -17.34 -5.80
C GLY A 390 21.02 -17.81 -6.74
N ALA A 391 21.37 -18.35 -7.91
CA ALA A 391 20.39 -18.72 -8.94
C ALA A 391 20.49 -20.19 -9.37
N ILE A 392 21.68 -20.68 -9.72
CA ILE A 392 21.83 -22.02 -10.32
C ILE A 392 21.63 -23.11 -9.27
N ALA A 393 22.31 -23.03 -8.13
CA ALA A 393 22.25 -24.06 -7.10
C ALA A 393 20.85 -24.24 -6.49
N PRO A 394 20.10 -23.17 -6.13
CA PRO A 394 18.73 -23.32 -5.64
C PRO A 394 17.80 -23.95 -6.68
N LEU A 395 17.91 -23.55 -7.96
CA LEU A 395 17.11 -24.15 -9.03
C LEU A 395 17.41 -25.63 -9.22
N ALA A 396 18.69 -26.01 -9.16
CA ALA A 396 19.11 -27.40 -9.26
C ALA A 396 18.59 -28.24 -8.09
N VAL A 397 18.74 -27.78 -6.85
CA VAL A 397 18.24 -28.51 -5.68
C VAL A 397 16.72 -28.60 -5.67
N GLN A 398 16.00 -27.52 -6.01
CA GLN A 398 14.54 -27.55 -6.08
C GLN A 398 14.06 -28.58 -7.11
N SER A 399 14.64 -28.61 -8.31
CA SER A 399 14.18 -29.48 -9.40
C SER A 399 14.64 -30.93 -9.28
N LEU A 400 15.85 -31.16 -8.76
CA LEU A 400 16.46 -32.50 -8.73
C LEU A 400 16.30 -33.23 -7.40
N VAL A 401 16.12 -32.50 -6.29
CA VAL A 401 16.04 -33.10 -4.93
C VAL A 401 14.66 -32.91 -4.33
N VAL A 402 14.12 -31.69 -4.37
CA VAL A 402 12.85 -31.37 -3.68
C VAL A 402 11.64 -31.87 -4.46
N GLN A 403 11.46 -31.44 -5.71
CA GLN A 403 10.29 -31.78 -6.53
C GLN A 403 10.00 -33.29 -6.65
N PRO A 404 11.00 -34.19 -6.77
CA PRO A 404 10.74 -35.63 -6.78
C PRO A 404 10.12 -36.17 -5.48
N ASN A 405 10.51 -35.62 -4.33
CA ASN A 405 10.07 -36.04 -2.99
C ASN A 405 9.52 -34.83 -2.20
N GLU A 406 8.59 -34.10 -2.81
CA GLU A 406 8.20 -32.76 -2.33
C GLU A 406 7.51 -32.81 -0.96
N LEU A 407 6.60 -33.76 -0.73
CA LEU A 407 5.89 -33.87 0.55
C LEU A 407 6.85 -34.15 1.72
N GLU A 408 7.83 -35.03 1.54
CA GLU A 408 8.77 -35.39 2.61
C GLU A 408 9.71 -34.22 2.93
N ASN A 409 10.27 -33.58 1.90
CA ASN A 409 11.20 -32.46 2.07
C ASN A 409 10.49 -31.19 2.57
N GLU A 410 9.25 -30.92 2.13
CA GLU A 410 8.54 -29.68 2.44
C GLU A 410 7.66 -29.76 3.69
N ARG A 411 7.36 -30.96 4.21
CA ARG A 411 6.50 -31.16 5.40
C ARG A 411 6.80 -30.22 6.58
N PRO A 412 8.04 -30.12 7.10
CA PRO A 412 8.30 -29.27 8.26
C PRO A 412 8.09 -27.78 7.98
N TYR A 413 8.24 -27.35 6.72
CA TYR A 413 8.02 -25.96 6.32
C TYR A 413 6.53 -25.65 6.12
N ILE A 414 5.76 -26.61 5.60
CA ILE A 414 4.30 -26.54 5.53
C ILE A 414 3.69 -26.44 6.94
N GLU A 415 4.17 -27.26 7.88
CA GLU A 415 3.71 -27.22 9.28
C GLU A 415 3.95 -25.83 9.91
N ARG A 416 5.11 -25.21 9.64
CA ARG A 416 5.42 -23.82 10.07
C ARG A 416 4.50 -22.80 9.41
N THR A 417 4.27 -22.89 8.10
CA THR A 417 3.34 -21.99 7.38
C THR A 417 1.94 -22.07 8.00
N ILE A 418 1.44 -23.28 8.28
CA ILE A 418 0.10 -23.46 8.88
C ILE A 418 0.05 -22.84 10.28
N ALA A 419 1.03 -23.14 11.14
CA ALA A 419 1.07 -22.60 12.51
C ALA A 419 1.12 -21.07 12.50
N MET A 420 2.08 -20.48 11.76
CA MET A 420 2.27 -19.03 11.71
C MET A 420 1.10 -18.31 11.04
N THR A 421 0.46 -18.90 10.03
CA THR A 421 -0.76 -18.33 9.42
C THR A 421 -1.91 -18.34 10.43
N ARG A 422 -2.13 -19.44 11.14
CA ARG A 422 -3.18 -19.50 12.17
C ARG A 422 -2.95 -18.46 13.25
N GLN A 423 -1.71 -18.32 13.73
CA GLN A 423 -1.34 -17.31 14.70
C GLN A 423 -1.57 -15.89 14.16
N ALA A 424 -1.08 -15.59 12.95
CA ALA A 424 -1.14 -14.26 12.37
C ALA A 424 -2.57 -13.75 12.13
N PHE A 425 -3.53 -14.66 11.91
CA PHE A 425 -4.95 -14.35 11.75
C PHE A 425 -5.81 -14.60 13.00
N GLY A 426 -5.20 -15.05 14.10
CA GLY A 426 -5.94 -15.36 15.34
C GLY A 426 -6.88 -16.56 15.21
N LEU A 427 -6.54 -17.52 14.34
CA LEU A 427 -7.34 -18.72 14.07
C LEU A 427 -7.10 -19.85 15.08
N GLU A 428 -6.19 -19.64 16.03
CA GLU A 428 -5.85 -20.62 17.08
C GLU A 428 -6.96 -20.77 18.11
N GLU A 429 -7.69 -19.69 18.39
CA GLU A 429 -8.80 -19.65 19.35
C GLU A 429 -10.16 -20.01 18.72
N ILE A 430 -10.17 -20.51 17.48
CA ILE A 430 -11.42 -20.88 16.80
C ILE A 430 -11.93 -22.23 17.32
N GLU A 431 -13.06 -22.18 18.01
CA GLU A 431 -13.81 -23.35 18.41
C GLU A 431 -14.74 -23.81 17.27
N VAL A 432 -14.41 -24.93 16.61
CA VAL A 432 -15.29 -25.52 15.59
C VAL A 432 -16.34 -26.39 16.30
N LYS A 433 -17.60 -25.93 16.26
CA LYS A 433 -18.74 -26.70 16.76
C LYS A 433 -19.48 -27.36 15.60
N PRO A 434 -19.53 -28.70 15.51
CA PRO A 434 -20.41 -29.35 14.55
C PRO A 434 -21.87 -29.02 14.93
N PHE A 435 -22.56 -28.36 14.02
CA PHE A 435 -23.99 -28.09 14.14
C PHE A 435 -24.75 -29.17 13.36
N ASP A 436 -25.33 -30.13 14.07
CA ASP A 436 -26.23 -31.13 13.51
C ASP A 436 -27.68 -30.73 13.86
N PRO A 437 -28.43 -30.10 12.93
CA PRO A 437 -29.79 -29.68 13.20
C PRO A 437 -30.68 -30.91 13.41
N GLN A 438 -30.99 -31.22 14.66
CA GLN A 438 -31.95 -32.28 14.97
C GLN A 438 -33.36 -31.79 14.62
N ASN A 439 -34.09 -32.55 13.80
CA ASN A 439 -35.47 -32.24 13.38
C ASN A 439 -36.51 -32.44 14.49
N ARG A 440 -36.17 -32.13 15.74
CA ARG A 440 -37.03 -32.28 16.93
C ARG A 440 -37.28 -30.91 17.55
N LEU A 441 -38.00 -30.05 16.84
CA LEU A 441 -38.50 -28.77 17.36
C LEU A 441 -39.77 -29.03 18.16
N THR A 442 -39.77 -28.75 19.46
CA THR A 442 -40.97 -28.84 20.31
C THR A 442 -41.61 -27.46 20.49
N TYR A 443 -42.89 -27.44 20.87
CA TYR A 443 -43.58 -26.18 21.19
C TYR A 443 -42.93 -25.45 22.38
N ALA A 444 -42.40 -26.19 23.36
CA ALA A 444 -41.67 -25.62 24.50
C ALA A 444 -40.40 -24.89 24.05
N ASP A 445 -39.68 -25.43 23.05
CA ASP A 445 -38.47 -24.78 22.49
C ASP A 445 -38.81 -23.43 21.83
N ILE A 446 -39.95 -23.36 21.12
CA ILE A 446 -40.44 -22.12 20.50
C ILE A 446 -40.78 -21.09 21.58
N GLN A 447 -41.47 -21.51 22.65
CA GLN A 447 -41.83 -20.60 23.76
C GLN A 447 -40.59 -20.08 24.50
N ALA A 448 -39.59 -20.93 24.74
CA ALA A 448 -38.35 -20.53 25.41
C ALA A 448 -37.49 -19.55 24.59
N ASN A 449 -37.67 -19.53 23.26
CA ASN A 449 -36.85 -18.75 22.32
C ASN A 449 -37.65 -17.65 21.59
N ASP A 450 -38.69 -17.09 22.23
CA ASP A 450 -39.56 -16.06 21.65
C ASP A 450 -38.78 -14.87 21.04
N LEU A 451 -37.69 -14.42 21.68
CA LEU A 451 -36.82 -13.37 21.13
C LEU A 451 -36.20 -13.77 19.78
N THR A 452 -35.77 -15.01 19.61
CA THR A 452 -35.21 -15.51 18.35
C THR A 452 -36.31 -15.59 17.29
N ILE A 453 -37.47 -16.14 17.64
CA ILE A 453 -38.63 -16.27 16.73
C ILE A 453 -39.09 -14.89 16.23
N ARG A 454 -39.16 -13.90 17.11
CA ARG A 454 -39.51 -12.50 16.77
C ARG A 454 -38.44 -11.77 15.95
N ASN A 455 -37.25 -12.34 15.80
CA ASN A 455 -36.17 -11.72 15.03
C ASN A 455 -35.72 -12.58 13.84
N ILE A 456 -36.51 -13.60 13.46
CA ILE A 456 -36.25 -14.36 12.24
C ILE A 456 -36.33 -13.40 11.06
N ARG A 457 -35.18 -13.21 10.40
CA ARG A 457 -35.05 -12.31 9.28
C ARG A 457 -35.78 -12.88 8.05
N LEU A 458 -36.89 -12.25 7.69
CA LEU A 458 -37.63 -12.51 6.46
C LEU A 458 -37.11 -11.64 5.30
N TRP A 459 -36.60 -10.44 5.62
CA TRP A 459 -36.03 -9.50 4.64
C TRP A 459 -34.53 -9.67 4.46
N ASP A 460 -34.08 -9.89 3.23
CA ASP A 460 -32.67 -9.72 2.87
C ASP A 460 -32.39 -8.26 2.46
N ARG A 461 -31.12 -7.85 2.55
CA ARG A 461 -30.69 -6.45 2.31
C ARG A 461 -31.01 -5.97 0.90
N GLN A 462 -30.74 -6.79 -0.12
CA GLN A 462 -30.90 -6.40 -1.53
C GLN A 462 -32.37 -6.17 -1.92
N PRO A 463 -33.32 -7.09 -1.63
CA PRO A 463 -34.75 -6.83 -1.88
C PRO A 463 -35.27 -5.58 -1.17
N LEU A 464 -34.91 -5.38 0.10
CA LEU A 464 -35.35 -4.19 0.85
C LEU A 464 -34.86 -2.91 0.18
N LEU A 465 -33.60 -2.86 -0.26
CA LEU A 465 -33.06 -1.69 -0.96
C LEU A 465 -33.81 -1.37 -2.26
N ASP A 466 -34.17 -2.39 -3.04
CA ASP A 466 -34.94 -2.19 -4.27
C ASP A 466 -36.35 -1.71 -3.97
N THR A 467 -36.99 -2.22 -2.92
CA THR A 467 -38.28 -1.72 -2.45
C THR A 467 -38.18 -0.29 -1.91
N ASN A 468 -37.14 0.05 -1.15
CA ASN A 468 -36.90 1.41 -0.67
C ASN A 468 -36.69 2.39 -1.85
N ARG A 469 -35.99 1.98 -2.90
CA ARG A 469 -35.81 2.78 -4.13
C ARG A 469 -37.12 3.05 -4.87
N GLN A 470 -38.07 2.12 -4.79
CA GLN A 470 -39.38 2.29 -5.40
C GLN A 470 -40.32 3.16 -4.53
N LEU A 471 -40.37 2.89 -3.23
CA LEU A 471 -41.40 3.45 -2.34
C LEU A 471 -40.93 4.68 -1.57
N GLN A 472 -39.66 4.72 -1.18
CA GLN A 472 -39.12 5.67 -0.20
C GLN A 472 -38.07 6.62 -0.76
N GLN A 473 -37.74 6.49 -2.05
CA GLN A 473 -36.78 7.35 -2.73
C GLN A 473 -37.34 8.75 -2.97
N ILE A 474 -38.64 8.85 -3.29
CA ILE A 474 -39.42 10.10 -3.51
C ILE A 474 -38.96 10.93 -4.73
N ARG A 475 -37.65 11.04 -4.97
CA ARG A 475 -37.03 11.74 -6.11
C ARG A 475 -35.81 10.98 -6.64
N PRO A 476 -35.51 11.05 -7.96
CA PRO A 476 -34.39 10.33 -8.55
C PRO A 476 -33.01 10.63 -7.94
N TYR A 477 -32.80 11.84 -7.43
CA TYR A 477 -31.53 12.26 -6.82
C TYR A 477 -31.32 11.75 -5.40
N TYR A 478 -32.36 11.23 -4.73
CA TYR A 478 -32.18 10.48 -3.49
C TYR A 478 -31.87 9.03 -3.81
N ARG A 479 -31.05 8.39 -2.99
CA ARG A 479 -30.64 7.00 -3.19
C ARG A 479 -30.30 6.34 -1.86
N PHE A 480 -30.71 5.08 -1.74
CA PHE A 480 -30.26 4.18 -0.69
C PHE A 480 -29.05 3.39 -1.22
N ALA A 481 -27.87 3.72 -0.71
CA ALA A 481 -26.60 3.09 -1.10
C ALA A 481 -26.51 1.67 -0.53
N ASP A 482 -26.65 1.57 0.79
CA ASP A 482 -26.66 0.31 1.54
C ASP A 482 -27.79 0.26 2.59
N ALA A 483 -27.97 -0.93 3.19
CA ALA A 483 -28.94 -1.19 4.23
C ALA A 483 -28.30 -2.08 5.30
N ASP A 484 -28.11 -1.50 6.48
CA ASP A 484 -27.42 -2.10 7.60
C ASP A 484 -28.38 -2.84 8.52
N ILE A 485 -27.87 -3.86 9.21
CA ILE A 485 -28.61 -4.61 10.22
C ILE A 485 -28.23 -4.06 11.58
N ASP A 486 -29.23 -3.60 12.32
CA ASP A 486 -29.05 -3.06 13.66
C ASP A 486 -30.06 -3.65 14.65
N ARG A 487 -29.88 -3.39 15.95
CA ARG A 487 -30.74 -3.89 17.02
C ARG A 487 -31.11 -2.77 17.98
N TYR A 488 -32.40 -2.43 18.02
CA TYR A 488 -32.94 -1.45 18.95
C TYR A 488 -33.75 -2.12 20.04
N THR A 489 -33.72 -1.55 21.25
CA THR A 489 -34.61 -1.99 22.33
C THR A 489 -35.93 -1.24 22.18
N LEU A 490 -36.94 -1.92 21.62
CA LEU A 490 -38.24 -1.33 21.25
C LEU A 490 -39.36 -1.91 22.12
N VAL A 491 -40.37 -1.08 22.40
CA VAL A 491 -41.61 -1.50 23.05
C VAL A 491 -42.62 -1.82 21.95
N SER A 492 -42.77 -3.10 21.62
CA SER A 492 -43.68 -3.52 20.55
C SER A 492 -45.16 -3.38 20.92
N GLU A 493 -45.51 -3.47 22.21
CA GLU A 493 -46.88 -3.30 22.74
C GLU A 493 -46.83 -2.66 24.13
N PRO A 494 -47.78 -1.78 24.52
CA PRO A 494 -47.78 -1.09 25.81
C PRO A 494 -47.73 -2.00 27.04
N GLN A 495 -48.16 -3.25 26.90
CA GLN A 495 -48.29 -4.23 27.98
C GLN A 495 -47.13 -5.25 28.02
N LYS A 496 -46.19 -5.20 27.06
CA LYS A 496 -45.05 -6.12 26.99
C LYS A 496 -43.75 -5.42 27.38
N PRO A 497 -42.80 -6.13 28.02
CA PRO A 497 -41.51 -5.57 28.35
C PRO A 497 -40.76 -5.16 27.06
N PRO A 498 -39.89 -4.14 27.14
CA PRO A 498 -39.04 -3.75 26.03
C PRO A 498 -38.18 -4.93 25.57
N ALA A 499 -38.19 -5.21 24.28
CA ALA A 499 -37.46 -6.33 23.69
C ALA A 499 -36.47 -5.83 22.64
N LYS A 500 -35.37 -6.58 22.45
CA LYS A 500 -34.44 -6.31 21.37
C LYS A 500 -35.08 -6.72 20.03
N GLN A 501 -35.26 -5.74 19.16
CA GLN A 501 -35.81 -5.90 17.83
C GLN A 501 -34.70 -5.63 16.81
N GLN A 502 -34.46 -6.60 15.94
CA GLN A 502 -33.58 -6.48 14.80
C GLN A 502 -34.29 -5.71 13.70
N VAL A 503 -33.59 -4.74 13.14
CA VAL A 503 -34.11 -3.84 12.10
C VAL A 503 -33.08 -3.72 10.98
N LEU A 504 -33.56 -3.30 9.82
CA LEU A 504 -32.75 -2.81 8.73
C LEU A 504 -32.88 -1.29 8.68
N ILE A 505 -31.74 -0.60 8.73
CA ILE A 505 -31.66 0.86 8.60
C ILE A 505 -30.99 1.20 7.27
N ALA A 506 -31.54 2.17 6.53
CA ALA A 506 -30.96 2.59 5.26
C ALA A 506 -30.94 4.11 5.14
N ALA A 507 -29.75 4.67 4.91
CA ALA A 507 -29.54 6.10 4.74
C ALA A 507 -30.12 6.58 3.40
N ARG A 508 -30.89 7.68 3.42
CA ARG A 508 -31.35 8.33 2.19
C ARG A 508 -30.36 9.41 1.79
N GLU A 509 -29.39 9.04 0.97
CA GLU A 509 -28.32 9.92 0.53
C GLU A 509 -28.62 10.65 -0.78
N LEU A 510 -27.89 11.74 -1.02
CA LEU A 510 -27.98 12.52 -2.25
C LEU A 510 -26.94 12.05 -3.28
N ASP A 511 -27.42 11.57 -4.43
CA ASP A 511 -26.62 11.29 -5.61
C ASP A 511 -26.79 12.41 -6.65
N TYR A 512 -25.83 13.34 -6.68
CA TYR A 512 -25.88 14.49 -7.60
C TYR A 512 -25.90 14.07 -9.08
N SER A 513 -25.36 12.90 -9.42
CA SER A 513 -25.33 12.43 -10.81
C SER A 513 -26.72 12.14 -11.37
N ALA A 514 -27.68 11.88 -10.48
CA ALA A 514 -29.08 11.61 -10.81
C ALA A 514 -29.97 12.88 -10.84
N VAL A 515 -29.42 14.05 -10.53
CA VAL A 515 -30.10 15.33 -10.77
C VAL A 515 -30.28 15.53 -12.28
N PRO A 516 -31.45 16.01 -12.77
CA PRO A 516 -31.68 16.24 -14.21
C PRO A 516 -30.55 17.05 -14.86
N LYS A 517 -30.10 16.63 -16.04
CA LYS A 517 -28.92 17.23 -16.72
C LYS A 517 -29.01 18.74 -16.87
N GLN A 518 -30.21 19.27 -17.13
CA GLN A 518 -30.48 20.69 -17.27
C GLN A 518 -30.27 21.46 -15.96
N ALA A 519 -30.46 20.79 -14.83
CA ALA A 519 -30.26 21.30 -13.48
C ALA A 519 -28.85 21.00 -12.92
N GLN A 520 -27.95 20.37 -13.68
CA GLN A 520 -26.58 20.07 -13.23
C GLN A 520 -25.63 21.29 -13.32
N THR A 521 -26.06 22.44 -12.84
CA THR A 521 -25.27 23.68 -12.82
C THR A 521 -24.28 23.70 -11.65
N TRP A 522 -23.28 24.59 -11.70
CA TRP A 522 -22.32 24.73 -10.59
C TRP A 522 -22.98 25.21 -9.30
N VAL A 523 -23.93 26.15 -9.40
CA VAL A 523 -24.73 26.66 -8.26
C VAL A 523 -25.51 25.50 -7.64
N ASN A 524 -26.20 24.70 -8.46
CA ASN A 524 -26.97 23.57 -7.96
C ASN A 524 -26.07 22.52 -7.28
N ARG A 525 -24.93 22.20 -7.88
CA ARG A 525 -23.95 21.23 -7.34
C ARG A 525 -23.37 21.65 -6.00
N SER A 526 -23.12 22.95 -5.84
CA SER A 526 -22.24 23.44 -4.78
C SER A 526 -23.02 24.16 -3.67
N LEU A 527 -24.21 24.70 -3.96
CA LEU A 527 -24.96 25.58 -3.06
C LEU A 527 -26.38 25.10 -2.75
N ILE A 528 -27.05 24.37 -3.66
CA ILE A 528 -28.46 23.95 -3.48
C ILE A 528 -28.56 22.49 -3.05
N TYR A 529 -28.05 21.56 -3.86
CA TYR A 529 -28.09 20.13 -3.58
C TYR A 529 -26.91 19.75 -2.70
N THR A 530 -27.01 20.09 -1.41
CA THR A 530 -25.89 19.95 -0.47
C THR A 530 -25.88 18.63 0.29
N HIS A 531 -27.02 18.07 0.69
CA HIS A 531 -27.11 16.93 1.61
C HIS A 531 -28.18 15.91 1.22
N GLY A 532 -28.05 14.68 1.73
CA GLY A 532 -29.15 13.70 1.75
C GLY A 532 -30.07 13.95 2.94
N TYR A 533 -31.24 13.31 2.98
CA TYR A 533 -32.25 13.62 4.00
C TYR A 533 -32.98 12.38 4.50
N GLY A 534 -32.81 12.06 5.78
CA GLY A 534 -33.52 10.99 6.45
C GLY A 534 -32.92 9.61 6.26
N PHE A 535 -33.59 8.64 6.85
CA PHE A 535 -33.32 7.22 6.74
C PHE A 535 -34.64 6.45 6.81
N THR A 536 -34.63 5.21 6.34
CA THR A 536 -35.72 4.27 6.58
C THR A 536 -35.30 3.27 7.63
N LEU A 537 -36.25 2.80 8.44
CA LEU A 537 -36.01 1.80 9.45
C LEU A 537 -37.14 0.78 9.42
N SER A 538 -36.83 -0.48 9.14
CA SER A 538 -37.79 -1.56 8.94
C SER A 538 -37.47 -2.76 9.83
N PRO A 539 -38.43 -3.35 10.56
CA PRO A 539 -38.21 -4.63 11.23
C PRO A 539 -37.87 -5.73 10.23
N VAL A 540 -36.94 -6.61 10.59
CA VAL A 540 -36.49 -7.68 9.68
C VAL A 540 -37.53 -8.78 9.44
N ASN A 541 -38.57 -8.84 10.27
CA ASN A 541 -39.50 -9.96 10.38
C ASN A 541 -40.97 -9.60 10.09
N LYS A 542 -41.27 -8.37 9.63
CA LYS A 542 -42.64 -7.96 9.33
C LYS A 542 -42.80 -7.43 7.92
N PHE A 543 -43.96 -7.71 7.34
CA PHE A 543 -44.41 -7.17 6.07
C PHE A 543 -45.88 -6.77 6.20
N ASP A 544 -46.30 -5.80 5.40
CA ASP A 544 -47.70 -5.38 5.34
C ASP A 544 -48.57 -6.40 4.59
N ALA A 545 -49.88 -6.16 4.54
CA ALA A 545 -50.81 -7.06 3.84
C ALA A 545 -50.51 -7.23 2.33
N SER A 546 -49.71 -6.34 1.74
CA SER A 546 -49.32 -6.37 0.33
C SER A 546 -47.97 -7.09 0.10
N GLY A 547 -47.33 -7.59 1.16
CA GLY A 547 -46.01 -8.22 1.08
C GLY A 547 -44.86 -7.21 0.96
N LEU A 548 -45.09 -5.93 1.27
CA LEU A 548 -44.07 -4.89 1.30
C LEU A 548 -43.51 -4.74 2.73
N PRO A 549 -42.28 -4.23 2.91
CA PRO A 549 -41.70 -4.05 4.23
C PRO A 549 -42.54 -3.07 5.06
N GLU A 550 -42.80 -3.45 6.31
CA GLU A 550 -43.31 -2.49 7.30
C GLU A 550 -42.18 -1.51 7.66
N TYR A 551 -42.52 -0.26 7.97
CA TYR A 551 -41.53 0.76 8.34
C TYR A 551 -41.85 1.33 9.72
N PHE A 552 -40.85 1.33 10.60
CA PHE A 552 -40.86 2.08 11.84
C PHE A 552 -40.58 3.56 11.61
N VAL A 553 -39.67 3.89 10.68
CA VAL A 553 -39.36 5.26 10.23
C VAL A 553 -39.39 5.29 8.71
N LYS A 554 -40.15 6.24 8.13
CA LYS A 554 -40.32 6.41 6.68
C LYS A 554 -40.70 7.83 6.26
N ASP A 555 -40.84 8.00 4.96
CA ASP A 555 -41.32 9.19 4.25
C ASP A 555 -40.44 10.42 4.52
N ILE A 556 -40.84 11.59 4.01
CA ILE A 556 -40.20 12.88 4.28
C ILE A 556 -41.26 13.98 4.30
N GLY A 557 -41.32 14.76 5.37
CA GLY A 557 -42.08 16.01 5.41
C GLY A 557 -43.60 15.89 5.21
N ILE A 558 -44.18 14.71 5.46
CA ILE A 558 -45.63 14.46 5.34
C ILE A 558 -46.35 14.85 6.63
N THR A 559 -45.75 14.57 7.80
CA THR A 559 -46.35 14.88 9.10
C THR A 559 -45.92 16.25 9.59
N GLU A 560 -46.89 17.12 9.90
CA GLU A 560 -46.60 18.47 10.39
C GLU A 560 -45.73 18.44 11.66
N GLY A 561 -44.70 19.28 11.69
CA GLY A 561 -43.78 19.40 12.81
C GLY A 561 -42.73 18.30 12.93
N THR A 562 -42.77 17.22 12.12
CA THR A 562 -41.76 16.15 12.16
C THR A 562 -41.16 15.81 10.80
N PRO A 563 -39.83 15.70 10.70
CA PRO A 563 -39.16 15.53 9.41
C PRO A 563 -39.39 14.16 8.77
N LEU A 564 -39.54 13.11 9.59
CA LEU A 564 -39.85 11.74 9.17
C LEU A 564 -41.09 11.21 9.91
N THR A 565 -41.84 10.33 9.24
CA THR A 565 -43.02 9.68 9.80
C THR A 565 -42.61 8.46 10.61
N THR A 566 -43.13 8.35 11.84
CA THR A 566 -42.92 7.19 12.73
C THR A 566 -44.19 6.37 12.86
N SER A 567 -44.07 5.04 12.88
CA SER A 567 -45.22 4.12 12.99
C SER A 567 -46.03 4.25 14.29
N SER A 568 -45.39 4.61 15.41
CA SER A 568 -46.05 4.82 16.70
C SER A 568 -45.26 5.78 17.59
N GLU A 569 -45.91 6.33 18.61
CA GLU A 569 -45.28 7.20 19.61
C GLU A 569 -44.16 6.47 20.38
N SER A 570 -44.33 5.15 20.61
CA SER A 570 -43.30 4.33 21.26
C SER A 570 -42.00 4.25 20.46
N ILE A 571 -42.10 4.20 19.12
CA ILE A 571 -40.94 4.23 18.23
C ILE A 571 -40.33 5.63 18.22
N ARG A 572 -41.15 6.69 18.15
CA ARG A 572 -40.69 8.08 18.21
C ARG A 572 -39.88 8.39 19.47
N ASN A 573 -40.32 7.86 20.61
CA ASN A 573 -39.63 8.06 21.89
C ASN A 573 -38.32 7.26 22.01
N ARG A 574 -38.08 6.29 21.13
CA ARG A 574 -36.94 5.36 21.24
C ARG A 574 -35.93 5.45 20.12
N ILE A 575 -36.36 5.91 18.94
CA ILE A 575 -35.51 6.18 17.79
C ILE A 575 -35.42 7.70 17.63
N PRO A 576 -34.30 8.32 18.02
CA PRO A 576 -34.14 9.76 17.92
C PRO A 576 -33.92 10.16 16.44
N ILE A 577 -34.76 11.06 15.94
CA ILE A 577 -34.71 11.53 14.54
C ILE A 577 -34.05 12.91 14.44
N GLY A 578 -34.46 13.85 15.30
CA GLY A 578 -33.97 15.22 15.32
C GLY A 578 -34.02 15.89 13.96
N GLN A 579 -32.87 16.39 13.48
CA GLN A 579 -32.68 16.90 12.12
C GLN A 579 -31.83 15.92 11.29
N PRO A 580 -32.45 15.03 10.49
CA PRO A 580 -31.74 13.91 9.87
C PRO A 580 -31.07 14.29 8.54
N ARG A 581 -30.31 15.40 8.52
CA ARG A 581 -29.58 15.87 7.33
C ARG A 581 -28.24 15.17 7.19
N ILE A 582 -28.01 14.54 6.05
CA ILE A 582 -26.81 13.72 5.79
C ILE A 582 -25.84 14.53 4.91
N TYR A 583 -24.99 15.34 5.57
CA TYR A 583 -23.90 16.05 4.90
C TYR A 583 -22.69 15.15 4.63
N TYR A 584 -22.50 14.09 5.41
CA TYR A 584 -21.41 13.13 5.25
C TYR A 584 -22.03 11.74 5.09
N GLY A 585 -21.66 11.03 4.03
CA GLY A 585 -22.29 9.79 3.61
C GLY A 585 -21.45 9.05 2.56
N GLU A 586 -21.84 7.85 2.16
CA GLU A 586 -21.15 7.02 1.18
C GLU A 586 -21.15 7.60 -0.24
N LEU A 587 -22.21 8.31 -0.64
CA LEU A 587 -22.37 8.86 -2.00
C LEU A 587 -21.86 10.31 -2.11
N THR A 588 -21.51 10.94 -0.99
CA THR A 588 -21.13 12.37 -0.89
C THR A 588 -19.72 12.67 -1.44
N ASN A 589 -19.55 12.56 -2.77
CA ASN A 589 -18.26 12.70 -3.45
C ASN A 589 -17.93 14.13 -3.93
N THR A 590 -18.87 15.07 -3.82
CA THR A 590 -18.71 16.47 -4.21
C THR A 590 -18.33 17.34 -3.01
N TYR A 591 -17.67 18.47 -3.26
CA TYR A 591 -17.57 19.52 -2.25
C TYR A 591 -18.80 20.43 -2.35
N VAL A 592 -19.20 21.04 -1.23
CA VAL A 592 -20.33 21.99 -1.16
C VAL A 592 -19.96 23.17 -0.27
N MET A 593 -20.64 24.29 -0.49
CA MET A 593 -20.50 25.48 0.32
C MET A 593 -21.86 25.82 0.93
N THR A 594 -21.85 26.06 2.23
CA THR A 594 -23.03 26.29 3.04
C THR A 594 -23.01 27.70 3.61
N ASN A 595 -24.11 28.14 4.24
CA ASN A 595 -24.26 29.50 4.77
C ASN A 595 -24.06 30.60 3.73
N THR A 596 -24.67 30.40 2.55
CA THR A 596 -24.59 31.32 1.41
C THR A 596 -25.90 32.12 1.27
N LYS A 597 -25.96 33.06 0.32
CA LYS A 597 -27.19 33.78 -0.02
C LYS A 597 -28.28 32.86 -0.60
N VAL A 598 -27.86 31.75 -1.19
CA VAL A 598 -28.76 30.73 -1.73
C VAL A 598 -29.02 29.71 -0.64
N LYS A 599 -30.30 29.43 -0.38
CA LYS A 599 -30.70 28.41 0.59
C LYS A 599 -30.52 27.00 0.02
N GLU A 600 -30.22 26.06 0.90
CA GLU A 600 -30.01 24.65 0.57
C GLU A 600 -31.35 23.95 0.45
N LEU A 601 -31.46 23.00 -0.49
CA LEU A 601 -32.65 22.17 -0.62
C LEU A 601 -32.66 21.11 0.49
N ASP A 602 -33.70 21.10 1.30
CA ASP A 602 -33.92 20.09 2.35
C ASP A 602 -34.69 18.89 1.77
N TYR A 603 -35.91 19.11 1.30
CA TYR A 603 -36.73 18.08 0.68
C TYR A 603 -37.86 18.68 -0.16
N PRO A 604 -38.39 17.95 -1.14
CA PRO A 604 -39.56 18.38 -1.88
C PRO A 604 -40.83 18.27 -1.00
N SER A 605 -41.65 19.32 -0.99
CA SER A 605 -42.91 19.40 -0.27
C SER A 605 -44.06 19.64 -1.26
N GLY A 606 -44.59 18.55 -1.83
CA GLY A 606 -45.61 18.63 -2.88
C GLY A 606 -45.07 19.26 -4.17
N ALA A 607 -45.65 20.41 -4.57
CA ALA A 607 -45.19 21.23 -5.69
C ALA A 607 -44.06 22.20 -5.31
N ASP A 608 -43.88 22.46 -4.02
CA ASP A 608 -42.87 23.36 -3.48
C ASP A 608 -41.66 22.58 -2.93
N ASN A 609 -40.66 23.31 -2.47
CA ASN A 609 -39.45 22.77 -1.83
C ASN A 609 -39.28 23.38 -0.44
N ALA A 610 -38.94 22.55 0.54
CA ALA A 610 -38.42 22.99 1.82
C ALA A 610 -36.94 23.35 1.67
N TYR A 611 -36.53 24.45 2.30
CA TYR A 611 -35.17 24.94 2.25
C TYR A 611 -34.60 25.16 3.65
N ASN A 612 -33.28 24.99 3.78
CA ASN A 612 -32.56 25.21 5.02
C ASN A 612 -31.36 26.14 4.83
N THR A 613 -30.93 26.72 5.95
CA THR A 613 -29.61 27.34 6.10
C THR A 613 -28.82 26.48 7.06
N TYR A 614 -27.61 26.08 6.67
CA TYR A 614 -26.80 25.15 7.41
C TYR A 614 -26.56 25.53 8.88
N ASP A 615 -27.09 24.71 9.77
CA ASP A 615 -27.01 24.79 11.23
C ASP A 615 -25.97 23.82 11.81
N GLY A 616 -25.24 23.10 10.96
CA GLY A 616 -24.21 22.16 11.37
C GLY A 616 -22.91 22.83 11.86
N ARG A 617 -22.18 22.11 12.71
CA ARG A 617 -20.90 22.55 13.28
C ARG A 617 -19.77 22.49 12.25
N GLY A 618 -19.73 21.42 11.46
CA GLY A 618 -18.63 21.13 10.53
C GLY A 618 -18.47 22.12 9.36
N GLY A 619 -17.28 22.20 8.78
CA GLY A 619 -16.97 22.93 7.57
C GLY A 619 -16.03 24.13 7.78
N ILE A 620 -15.15 24.35 6.82
CA ILE A 620 -14.09 25.35 6.91
C ILE A 620 -14.62 26.71 6.50
N ASN A 621 -14.41 27.75 7.32
CA ASN A 621 -14.79 29.10 6.93
C ASN A 621 -14.00 29.58 5.70
N ILE A 622 -14.71 30.02 4.65
CA ILE A 622 -14.15 30.55 3.39
C ILE A 622 -14.64 31.98 3.09
N GLY A 623 -15.01 32.72 4.13
CA GLY A 623 -15.45 34.11 4.02
C GLY A 623 -14.42 35.02 3.36
N SER A 624 -13.12 34.78 3.61
CA SER A 624 -12.04 35.64 3.12
C SER A 624 -11.60 35.32 1.68
N LEU A 625 -11.21 36.35 0.92
CA LEU A 625 -10.80 36.20 -0.47
C LEU A 625 -9.59 35.28 -0.66
N TRP A 626 -8.61 35.34 0.25
CA TRP A 626 -7.41 34.49 0.13
C TRP A 626 -7.76 33.01 0.34
N GLN A 627 -8.67 32.67 1.26
CA GLN A 627 -9.15 31.29 1.45
C GLN A 627 -9.87 30.79 0.19
N ARG A 628 -10.69 31.64 -0.43
CA ARG A 628 -11.36 31.32 -1.69
C ARG A 628 -10.37 31.05 -2.82
N TRP A 629 -9.33 31.89 -2.98
CA TRP A 629 -8.26 31.66 -3.95
C TRP A 629 -7.50 30.37 -3.69
N MET A 630 -7.18 30.11 -2.43
CA MET A 630 -6.47 28.91 -1.98
C MET A 630 -7.28 27.64 -2.31
N PHE A 631 -8.55 27.59 -1.92
CA PHE A 631 -9.42 26.45 -2.19
C PHE A 631 -9.80 26.34 -3.66
N ALA A 632 -9.91 27.45 -4.39
CA ALA A 632 -10.08 27.43 -5.84
C ALA A 632 -8.90 26.77 -6.54
N LYS A 633 -7.67 27.02 -6.10
CA LYS A 633 -6.49 26.34 -6.61
C LYS A 633 -6.46 24.87 -6.18
N TYR A 634 -6.73 24.57 -4.91
CA TYR A 634 -6.69 23.21 -4.36
C TYR A 634 -7.73 22.26 -4.97
N LEU A 635 -8.99 22.72 -5.08
CA LEU A 635 -10.11 21.96 -5.66
C LEU A 635 -10.17 22.07 -7.19
N ASN A 636 -9.29 22.87 -7.81
CA ASN A 636 -9.33 23.25 -9.22
C ASN A 636 -10.70 23.85 -9.63
N ASP A 637 -11.27 24.74 -8.81
CA ASP A 637 -12.52 25.44 -9.11
C ASP A 637 -12.44 26.95 -8.85
N TRP A 638 -12.15 27.71 -9.90
CA TRP A 638 -12.02 29.17 -9.86
C TRP A 638 -13.33 29.91 -9.57
N ARG A 639 -14.50 29.29 -9.81
CA ARG A 639 -15.82 29.96 -9.67
C ARG A 639 -16.11 30.40 -8.24
N MET A 640 -15.55 29.70 -7.25
CA MET A 640 -15.63 30.07 -5.82
C MET A 640 -15.08 31.48 -5.53
N VAL A 641 -14.11 31.96 -6.31
CA VAL A 641 -13.53 33.30 -6.12
C VAL A 641 -14.48 34.40 -6.58
N PHE A 642 -15.23 34.16 -7.65
CA PHE A 642 -16.00 35.21 -8.35
C PHE A 642 -17.49 35.19 -8.05
N THR A 643 -18.02 34.13 -7.43
CA THR A 643 -19.43 34.10 -7.03
C THR A 643 -19.75 35.21 -6.02
N LYS A 644 -20.91 35.83 -6.18
CA LYS A 644 -21.46 36.85 -5.26
C LYS A 644 -22.38 36.25 -4.19
N ASP A 645 -22.58 34.93 -4.21
CA ASP A 645 -23.49 34.21 -3.31
C ASP A 645 -22.84 33.90 -1.96
N LEU A 646 -21.50 33.93 -1.88
CA LEU A 646 -20.76 33.63 -0.66
C LEU A 646 -20.75 34.81 0.32
N LEU A 647 -21.22 34.54 1.53
CA LEU A 647 -21.19 35.41 2.70
C LEU A 647 -19.91 35.22 3.53
N PRO A 648 -19.54 36.17 4.42
CA PRO A 648 -18.38 36.03 5.32
C PRO A 648 -18.41 34.80 6.24
N GLN A 649 -19.59 34.29 6.56
CA GLN A 649 -19.81 33.08 7.37
C GLN A 649 -19.92 31.78 6.54
N SER A 650 -19.70 31.84 5.23
CA SER A 650 -19.84 30.66 4.35
C SER A 650 -18.82 29.60 4.74
N LYS A 651 -19.27 28.35 4.83
CA LYS A 651 -18.41 27.21 5.15
C LYS A 651 -18.24 26.32 3.92
N LEU A 652 -17.06 25.72 3.78
CA LEU A 652 -16.73 24.74 2.76
C LEU A 652 -16.68 23.34 3.39
N LEU A 653 -17.50 22.44 2.88
CA LEU A 653 -17.49 21.03 3.24
C LEU A 653 -16.90 20.24 2.07
N PHE A 654 -15.72 19.67 2.28
CA PHE A 654 -15.05 18.79 1.32
C PHE A 654 -14.50 17.54 2.01
N ARG A 655 -14.18 16.49 1.23
CA ARG A 655 -13.96 15.11 1.73
C ARG A 655 -15.13 14.65 2.59
N ARG A 656 -16.30 14.63 1.93
CA ARG A 656 -17.57 14.30 2.58
C ARG A 656 -17.81 12.80 2.63
N ASN A 657 -17.34 12.08 1.60
CA ASN A 657 -17.33 10.62 1.60
C ASN A 657 -16.56 10.07 2.81
N ILE A 658 -17.25 9.27 3.63
CA ILE A 658 -16.77 8.74 4.92
C ILE A 658 -15.47 7.98 4.75
N ASN A 659 -15.45 7.00 3.83
CA ASN A 659 -14.28 6.19 3.54
C ASN A 659 -13.05 7.04 3.15
N ARG A 660 -13.22 8.05 2.29
CA ARG A 660 -12.13 8.97 1.91
C ARG A 660 -11.69 9.87 3.06
N ARG A 661 -12.64 10.31 3.90
CA ARG A 661 -12.40 11.16 5.07
C ARG A 661 -11.54 10.43 6.10
N MET A 662 -11.94 9.22 6.49
CA MET A 662 -11.23 8.41 7.48
C MET A 662 -9.82 8.05 7.03
N ARG A 663 -9.66 7.61 5.78
CA ARG A 663 -8.33 7.31 5.20
C ARG A 663 -7.42 8.54 5.11
N ALA A 664 -7.97 9.75 4.96
CA ALA A 664 -7.16 10.96 4.98
C ALA A 664 -6.63 11.28 6.39
N ILE A 665 -7.44 11.04 7.42
CA ILE A 665 -7.10 11.26 8.84
C ILE A 665 -6.04 10.26 9.31
N ALA A 666 -6.35 8.96 9.19
CA ALA A 666 -5.50 7.88 9.68
C ALA A 666 -5.15 6.90 8.54
N PRO A 667 -4.27 7.30 7.60
CA PRO A 667 -3.90 6.45 6.45
C PRO A 667 -3.10 5.20 6.84
N PHE A 668 -2.71 5.06 8.11
CA PHE A 668 -1.97 3.95 8.68
C PHE A 668 -2.88 2.83 9.23
N LEU A 669 -4.21 3.01 9.19
CA LEU A 669 -5.20 2.00 9.56
C LEU A 669 -5.93 1.46 8.32
N GLN A 670 -6.33 0.18 8.37
CA GLN A 670 -7.23 -0.42 7.38
C GLN A 670 -8.67 -0.26 7.86
N PHE A 671 -9.42 0.60 7.19
CA PHE A 671 -10.85 0.72 7.45
C PHE A 671 -11.63 -0.34 6.69
N ASP A 672 -12.72 -0.81 7.30
CA ASP A 672 -13.76 -1.55 6.58
C ASP A 672 -14.28 -0.70 5.40
N SER A 673 -14.68 -1.36 4.34
CA SER A 673 -15.28 -0.72 3.18
C SER A 673 -16.74 -0.30 3.40
N ASP A 674 -17.43 -0.92 4.36
CA ASP A 674 -18.86 -0.80 4.59
C ASP A 674 -19.15 -0.01 5.89
N PRO A 675 -19.28 1.33 5.84
CA PRO A 675 -19.64 2.12 7.01
C PRO A 675 -21.12 1.92 7.33
N TYR A 676 -21.47 1.58 8.58
CA TYR A 676 -22.87 1.35 8.94
C TYR A 676 -23.47 2.54 9.69
N LEU A 677 -24.74 2.84 9.41
CA LEU A 677 -25.47 3.95 10.03
C LEU A 677 -26.17 3.51 11.33
N VAL A 678 -26.08 4.34 12.37
CA VAL A 678 -26.79 4.16 13.65
C VAL A 678 -27.55 5.44 14.02
N ALA A 679 -28.80 5.29 14.46
CA ALA A 679 -29.60 6.38 15.01
C ALA A 679 -29.63 6.26 16.54
N ALA A 680 -28.85 7.07 17.25
CA ALA A 680 -28.72 6.97 18.70
C ALA A 680 -28.71 8.34 19.38
N ASP A 681 -29.11 8.38 20.64
CA ASP A 681 -28.94 9.56 21.48
C ASP A 681 -27.62 9.39 22.26
N ALA A 682 -26.56 10.00 21.75
CA ALA A 682 -25.24 9.96 22.36
C ALA A 682 -24.87 11.31 23.01
N GLN A 683 -25.86 12.07 23.53
CA GLN A 683 -25.76 13.42 24.13
C GLN A 683 -24.84 13.59 25.36
N ILE A 684 -23.72 12.85 25.45
CA ILE A 684 -22.77 12.93 26.55
C ILE A 684 -21.39 13.32 25.98
N ASP A 685 -21.00 14.58 26.16
CA ASP A 685 -19.62 15.04 25.94
C ASP A 685 -18.70 14.57 27.09
N GLN A 686 -17.37 14.60 26.90
CA GLN A 686 -16.34 14.27 27.89
C GLN A 686 -16.46 15.05 29.21
N ASN A 687 -17.09 16.22 29.18
CA ASN A 687 -17.34 17.07 30.34
C ASN A 687 -18.73 16.87 30.96
N ASN A 688 -19.46 15.82 30.55
CA ASN A 688 -20.83 15.55 30.98
C ASN A 688 -21.79 16.73 30.71
N GLN A 689 -21.51 17.51 29.65
CA GLN A 689 -22.36 18.61 29.21
C GLN A 689 -23.27 18.14 28.07
N ASN A 690 -24.55 18.46 28.18
CA ASN A 690 -25.52 18.16 27.14
C ASN A 690 -25.21 19.01 25.91
N THR A 691 -24.77 18.38 24.83
CA THR A 691 -24.63 19.06 23.55
C THR A 691 -26.02 19.23 22.97
N ASN A 692 -26.48 20.48 22.80
CA ASN A 692 -27.72 20.83 22.09
C ASN A 692 -27.66 20.48 20.57
N ASP A 693 -26.95 19.42 20.17
CA ASP A 693 -26.86 19.00 18.78
C ASP A 693 -28.17 18.30 18.39
N PRO A 694 -28.92 18.81 17.40
CA PRO A 694 -30.17 18.19 16.97
C PRO A 694 -29.94 16.95 16.08
N SER A 695 -28.70 16.52 15.83
CA SER A 695 -28.39 15.35 15.01
C SER A 695 -28.11 14.10 15.85
N TYR A 696 -28.73 12.99 15.45
CA TYR A 696 -28.65 11.69 16.14
C TYR A 696 -28.12 10.56 15.25
N LEU A 697 -27.58 10.91 14.09
CA LEU A 697 -27.09 9.96 13.09
C LEU A 697 -25.57 9.83 13.18
N TYR A 698 -25.10 8.62 13.41
CA TYR A 698 -23.69 8.29 13.53
C TYR A 698 -23.31 7.24 12.48
N TRP A 699 -22.19 7.48 11.80
CA TRP A 699 -21.56 6.47 10.96
C TRP A 699 -20.48 5.77 11.76
N ILE A 700 -20.53 4.45 11.83
CA ILE A 700 -19.55 3.63 12.53
C ILE A 700 -18.76 2.84 11.48
N VAL A 701 -17.44 2.79 11.66
CA VAL A 701 -16.52 2.11 10.72
C VAL A 701 -15.46 1.38 11.53
N ASP A 702 -15.33 0.08 11.31
CA ASP A 702 -14.27 -0.71 11.92
C ASP A 702 -12.92 -0.39 11.30
N ALA A 703 -11.87 -0.43 12.14
CA ALA A 703 -10.50 -0.21 11.71
C ALA A 703 -9.55 -1.29 12.25
N TYR A 704 -8.62 -1.71 11.40
CA TYR A 704 -7.73 -2.83 11.62
C TYR A 704 -6.27 -2.44 11.40
N THR A 705 -5.38 -3.05 12.18
CA THR A 705 -3.94 -2.98 12.00
C THR A 705 -3.56 -4.17 11.15
N THR A 706 -2.88 -3.91 10.04
CA THR A 706 -2.50 -4.94 9.08
C THR A 706 -1.00 -4.92 8.84
N SER A 707 -0.44 -6.05 8.45
CA SER A 707 0.94 -6.15 7.99
C SER A 707 1.06 -7.14 6.82
N ASP A 708 2.05 -6.92 5.97
CA ASP A 708 2.54 -7.83 4.93
C ASP A 708 3.81 -8.57 5.38
N ARG A 709 4.22 -8.41 6.65
CA ARG A 709 5.53 -8.83 7.17
C ARG A 709 5.48 -9.78 8.36
N TYR A 710 4.40 -10.55 8.51
CA TYR A 710 4.42 -11.67 9.44
C TYR A 710 5.16 -12.87 8.80
N PRO A 711 6.27 -13.36 9.39
CA PRO A 711 7.07 -14.41 8.76
C PRO A 711 6.26 -15.71 8.62
N TYR A 712 6.46 -16.45 7.52
CA TYR A 712 5.73 -17.69 7.19
C TYR A 712 4.21 -17.58 6.97
N ALA A 713 3.55 -16.49 7.35
CA ALA A 713 2.12 -16.35 7.13
C ALA A 713 1.81 -16.00 5.67
N ASP A 714 0.88 -16.74 5.06
CA ASP A 714 0.46 -16.52 3.68
C ASP A 714 -0.26 -15.17 3.52
N VAL A 715 0.10 -14.42 2.47
CA VAL A 715 -0.43 -13.08 2.14
C VAL A 715 -1.81 -13.11 1.47
N GLY A 716 -2.25 -14.27 0.99
CA GLY A 716 -3.52 -14.42 0.30
C GLY A 716 -3.68 -13.47 -0.89
N ASN A 717 -4.94 -13.21 -1.30
CA ASN A 717 -5.24 -12.31 -2.42
C ASN A 717 -5.28 -10.82 -2.02
N GLU A 718 -5.52 -10.53 -0.74
CA GLU A 718 -5.65 -9.17 -0.21
C GLU A 718 -4.29 -8.52 0.09
N GLY A 719 -3.19 -9.28 0.01
CA GLY A 719 -1.83 -8.77 0.28
C GLY A 719 -1.56 -8.51 1.75
N ILE A 720 -2.29 -9.18 2.64
CA ILE A 720 -2.22 -9.04 4.09
C ILE A 720 -1.91 -10.43 4.66
N ASN A 721 -0.88 -10.55 5.51
CA ASN A 721 -0.59 -11.79 6.23
C ASN A 721 -0.69 -11.67 7.75
N TYR A 722 -1.11 -10.51 8.25
CA TYR A 722 -1.45 -10.28 9.65
C TYR A 722 -2.54 -9.23 9.76
N ILE A 723 -3.53 -9.48 10.61
CA ILE A 723 -4.62 -8.54 10.88
C ILE A 723 -5.09 -8.65 12.33
N ARG A 724 -5.27 -7.52 12.99
CA ARG A 724 -5.96 -7.41 14.28
C ARG A 724 -6.87 -6.20 14.26
N ASN A 725 -8.01 -6.29 14.93
CA ASN A 725 -8.87 -5.13 15.14
C ASN A 725 -8.10 -4.14 16.03
N SER A 726 -7.87 -2.93 15.51
CA SER A 726 -7.05 -1.91 16.17
C SER A 726 -7.71 -1.29 17.39
N ILE A 727 -9.03 -1.47 17.55
CA ILE A 727 -9.88 -0.65 18.43
C ILE A 727 -10.65 -1.51 19.46
N LEU A 728 -10.29 -2.79 19.66
CA LEU A 728 -11.01 -3.61 20.66
C LEU A 728 -10.82 -3.13 22.11
N THR A 729 -9.81 -2.29 22.38
CA THR A 729 -9.61 -1.62 23.68
C THR A 729 -9.08 -0.19 23.47
N PRO A 730 -9.96 0.83 23.32
CA PRO A 730 -9.55 2.23 23.15
C PRO A 730 -8.71 2.75 24.32
N SER A 731 -8.94 2.22 25.51
CA SER A 731 -8.29 2.60 26.77
C SER A 731 -6.90 2.00 26.99
N ALA A 732 -6.57 0.87 26.35
CA ALA A 732 -5.39 0.09 26.75
C ALA A 732 -4.14 0.37 25.90
N GLN A 733 -4.27 0.84 24.66
CA GLN A 733 -3.12 0.92 23.74
C GLN A 733 -3.17 2.10 22.76
N ILE A 734 -3.91 3.16 23.09
CA ILE A 734 -3.65 4.46 22.48
C ILE A 734 -2.44 5.05 23.24
N VAL A 735 -1.31 5.13 22.53
CA VAL A 735 -0.03 5.75 22.94
C VAL A 735 -0.25 6.85 23.98
N GLU A 736 0.46 6.75 25.11
CA GLU A 736 0.54 7.75 26.16
C GLU A 736 0.71 9.16 25.52
N GLY A 737 -0.38 9.95 25.50
CA GLY A 737 -0.38 11.29 24.89
C GLY A 737 -1.51 11.65 23.92
N TYR A 738 -2.42 10.74 23.55
CA TYR A 738 -3.62 11.11 22.77
C TYR A 738 -4.84 11.28 23.66
N LYS A 739 -5.52 12.43 23.53
CA LYS A 739 -6.80 12.69 24.22
C LYS A 739 -7.91 11.82 23.63
N ASN A 740 -8.73 11.31 24.54
CA ASN A 740 -9.69 10.23 24.35
C ASN A 740 -11.05 10.74 23.84
N GLU A 741 -11.23 10.99 22.53
CA GLU A 741 -12.52 11.42 21.94
C GLU A 741 -13.46 10.28 21.52
N MET A 742 -13.36 9.10 22.15
CA MET A 742 -14.39 8.07 22.08
C MET A 742 -14.72 7.57 23.48
N GLN A 743 -16.00 7.57 23.85
CA GLN A 743 -16.42 7.01 25.13
C GLN A 743 -16.14 5.50 25.15
N SER A 744 -15.30 5.09 26.10
CA SER A 744 -15.09 3.69 26.44
C SER A 744 -16.24 3.22 27.32
N PHE A 745 -16.76 2.02 27.06
CA PHE A 745 -17.73 1.36 27.95
C PHE A 745 -17.07 0.77 29.22
N GLN A 746 -15.78 0.98 29.41
CA GLN A 746 -15.03 0.47 30.56
C GLN A 746 -15.30 1.34 31.80
N GLY A 747 -15.84 0.74 32.86
CA GLY A 747 -16.28 1.43 34.08
C GLY A 747 -17.77 1.77 34.12
N LEU A 748 -18.51 1.58 33.03
CA LEU A 748 -19.98 1.66 33.00
C LEU A 748 -20.65 0.37 33.50
N LEU A 749 -19.91 -0.74 33.45
CA LEU A 749 -20.30 -2.01 34.07
C LEU A 749 -19.18 -2.44 35.02
N ASN A 750 -19.52 -2.74 36.27
CA ASN A 750 -18.55 -3.24 37.25
C ASN A 750 -18.26 -4.74 37.03
N ASP A 751 -17.19 -5.26 37.62
CA ASP A 751 -16.79 -6.66 37.46
C ASP A 751 -17.89 -7.64 37.87
N ASP A 752 -18.76 -7.25 38.80
CA ASP A 752 -19.92 -8.04 39.20
C ASP A 752 -21.01 -8.09 38.13
N GLN A 753 -21.24 -7.00 37.39
CA GLN A 753 -22.18 -6.97 36.26
C GLN A 753 -21.63 -7.71 35.04
N ILE A 754 -20.32 -7.63 34.80
CA ILE A 754 -19.65 -8.42 33.76
C ILE A 754 -19.70 -9.91 34.13
N ASN A 755 -19.42 -10.24 35.39
CA ASN A 755 -19.55 -11.61 35.90
C ASN A 755 -21.00 -12.09 35.90
N ALA A 756 -21.99 -11.23 36.12
CA ALA A 756 -23.40 -11.57 35.99
C ALA A 756 -23.79 -11.86 34.52
N ILE A 757 -23.24 -11.11 33.56
CA ILE A 757 -23.42 -11.38 32.13
C ILE A 757 -22.71 -12.68 31.72
N ILE A 758 -21.52 -12.94 32.25
CA ILE A 758 -20.77 -14.19 32.03
C ILE A 758 -21.46 -15.39 32.70
N LEU A 759 -22.00 -15.24 33.92
CA LEU A 759 -22.76 -16.26 34.63
C LEU A 759 -24.10 -16.51 33.95
N PHE A 760 -24.75 -15.48 33.42
CA PHE A 760 -25.92 -15.63 32.57
C PHE A 760 -25.57 -16.44 31.32
N MET A 761 -24.47 -16.11 30.64
CA MET A 761 -23.96 -16.88 29.49
C MET A 761 -23.56 -18.33 29.85
N LYS A 762 -22.99 -18.56 31.04
CA LYS A 762 -22.62 -19.89 31.56
C LYS A 762 -23.82 -20.69 32.08
N SER A 763 -24.87 -20.05 32.57
CA SER A 763 -26.11 -20.74 32.97
C SER A 763 -26.89 -21.28 31.77
N ILE A 764 -26.67 -20.68 30.59
CA ILE A 764 -27.12 -21.24 29.31
C ILE A 764 -26.28 -22.48 28.92
N SER A 765 -25.14 -22.73 29.59
CA SER A 765 -24.17 -23.78 29.23
C SER A 765 -24.04 -24.94 30.23
N ILE A 766 -24.86 -25.04 31.28
CA ILE A 766 -24.78 -26.15 32.23
C ILE A 766 -26.12 -26.86 32.28
N HIS A 767 -26.31 -27.88 31.44
CA HIS A 767 -27.05 -29.12 31.73
C HIS A 767 -26.62 -30.20 30.72
N ALA A 768 -25.51 -30.87 31.01
CA ALA A 768 -25.27 -32.23 30.52
C ALA A 768 -24.52 -33.04 31.59
N PRO A 769 -25.21 -33.96 32.31
CA PRO A 769 -24.57 -34.98 33.13
C PRO A 769 -24.12 -36.19 32.28
N GLN A 770 -23.10 -36.88 32.78
CA GLN A 770 -22.45 -38.09 32.24
C GLN A 770 -23.41 -39.30 32.03
N PRO A 771 -23.06 -40.27 31.16
CA PRO A 771 -23.91 -41.43 30.86
C PRO A 771 -23.76 -42.57 31.88
N PRO A 772 -24.83 -43.28 32.27
CA PRO A 772 -24.73 -44.56 32.98
C PRO A 772 -24.66 -45.76 32.02
N ALA A 773 -24.09 -46.85 32.53
CA ALA A 773 -23.65 -48.06 31.81
C ALA A 773 -24.68 -49.22 31.76
N ALA A 774 -24.36 -50.19 30.86
CA ALA A 774 -24.74 -51.62 30.80
C ALA A 774 -26.18 -52.00 30.32
N GLY A 775 -26.42 -53.05 29.52
CA GLY A 775 -25.54 -54.05 28.90
C GLY A 775 -26.27 -55.20 28.17
N SER A 776 -25.45 -56.02 27.49
CA SER A 776 -25.59 -57.48 27.25
C SER A 776 -26.20 -58.04 25.93
N HIS A 777 -25.36 -58.87 25.27
CA HIS A 777 -25.62 -60.11 24.50
C HIS A 777 -26.37 -60.03 23.14
N ARG A 778 -25.97 -60.68 22.02
CA ARG A 778 -25.32 -61.99 21.79
C ARG A 778 -24.66 -62.09 20.38
N ARG A 779 -23.70 -63.02 20.32
CA ARG A 779 -22.83 -63.56 19.24
C ARG A 779 -23.50 -63.95 17.90
N ALA A 780 -22.72 -63.96 16.80
CA ALA A 780 -22.26 -65.20 16.13
C ALA A 780 -21.22 -64.97 14.99
N HIS A 781 -20.05 -65.63 15.14
CA HIS A 781 -19.19 -66.37 14.18
C HIS A 781 -19.02 -65.91 12.71
N ALA A 782 -17.78 -65.64 12.25
CA ALA A 782 -16.79 -66.57 11.62
C ALA A 782 -17.09 -66.82 10.12
N THR A 783 -16.19 -66.95 9.13
CA THR A 783 -14.76 -67.31 9.06
C THR A 783 -14.28 -67.04 7.60
N THR A 784 -12.96 -66.88 7.42
CA THR A 784 -12.13 -67.17 6.23
C THR A 784 -12.74 -67.93 5.04
N CYS A 785 -12.35 -67.61 3.78
CA CYS A 785 -11.24 -68.29 3.07
C CYS A 785 -11.07 -67.86 1.59
N HIS A 786 -9.83 -68.01 1.11
CA HIS A 786 -9.32 -67.90 -0.26
C HIS A 786 -10.10 -68.66 -1.36
N ARG A 787 -10.06 -68.16 -2.61
CA ARG A 787 -9.27 -68.74 -3.74
C ARG A 787 -9.66 -68.15 -5.12
N ARG A 788 -8.63 -67.79 -5.88
CA ARG A 788 -8.51 -67.74 -7.37
C ARG A 788 -8.69 -69.16 -7.98
N PRO A 789 -8.59 -69.43 -9.32
CA PRO A 789 -8.57 -68.58 -10.53
C PRO A 789 -9.30 -69.16 -11.79
N SER A 790 -9.29 -68.38 -12.90
CA SER A 790 -9.11 -68.79 -14.33
C SER A 790 -10.19 -69.66 -15.03
N ARG A 791 -10.50 -69.56 -16.34
CA ARG A 791 -9.69 -69.36 -17.56
C ARG A 791 -10.65 -69.16 -18.79
N PHE A 792 -10.06 -68.89 -19.96
CA PHE A 792 -10.61 -68.80 -21.35
C PHE A 792 -11.21 -67.45 -21.81
N GLY A 793 -10.93 -66.89 -23.00
CA GLY A 793 -10.08 -67.26 -24.14
C GLY A 793 -10.56 -66.55 -25.43
N GLY A 794 -9.63 -65.98 -26.23
CA GLY A 794 -9.78 -65.58 -27.66
C GLY A 794 -10.76 -64.43 -27.98
N GLY A 795 -10.65 -63.61 -29.03
CA GLY A 795 -9.78 -63.54 -30.19
C GLY A 795 -10.47 -62.77 -31.34
N SER A 796 -9.82 -61.72 -31.85
CA SER A 796 -9.83 -61.16 -33.24
C SER A 796 -11.11 -60.72 -34.01
N ARG A 797 -10.99 -59.48 -34.53
CA ARG A 797 -11.22 -59.01 -35.93
C ARG A 797 -12.63 -58.88 -36.56
N SER A 798 -13.00 -57.60 -36.79
CA SER A 798 -13.21 -56.95 -38.12
C SER A 798 -14.62 -56.50 -38.56
N ARG A 799 -14.60 -55.29 -39.16
CA ARG A 799 -15.44 -54.75 -40.25
C ARG A 799 -16.87 -54.22 -39.98
N SER A 800 -16.90 -52.89 -39.81
CA SER A 800 -17.52 -51.90 -40.71
C SER A 800 -19.03 -51.89 -41.04
N ARG A 801 -19.56 -50.65 -40.97
CA ARG A 801 -20.83 -50.10 -41.53
C ARG A 801 -22.08 -50.39 -40.68
N ALA A 802 -22.96 -49.45 -40.33
CA ALA A 802 -23.09 -48.05 -40.70
C ALA A 802 -24.02 -47.31 -39.70
N ARG A 803 -23.71 -46.02 -39.49
CA ARG A 803 -24.65 -44.88 -39.41
C ARG A 803 -25.92 -45.05 -38.55
N ARG A 804 -25.91 -44.42 -37.37
CA ARG A 804 -26.74 -43.24 -37.02
C ARG A 804 -26.59 -42.96 -35.53
N CYS A 805 -25.80 -41.94 -35.20
CA CYS A 805 -26.23 -40.85 -34.33
C CYS A 805 -25.08 -39.83 -34.25
N ARG A 806 -25.30 -38.74 -34.98
CA ARG A 806 -24.44 -37.58 -35.05
C ARG A 806 -24.43 -36.88 -33.68
N ARG A 807 -23.21 -36.65 -33.20
CA ARG A 807 -22.69 -35.35 -32.73
C ARG A 807 -23.49 -34.64 -31.62
N ARG A 808 -22.93 -34.67 -30.41
CA ARG A 808 -22.26 -33.49 -29.80
C ARG A 808 -21.56 -33.92 -28.50
N GLY A 809 -20.29 -34.29 -28.63
CA GLY A 809 -19.36 -34.49 -27.54
C GLY A 809 -17.95 -34.44 -28.14
N HIS A 810 -17.03 -33.74 -27.49
CA HIS A 810 -15.62 -33.48 -27.87
C HIS A 810 -15.34 -32.31 -28.81
N ARG A 811 -15.16 -31.13 -28.21
CA ARG A 811 -14.01 -30.24 -28.49
C ARG A 811 -13.41 -29.79 -27.16
N ALA A 812 -12.42 -30.53 -26.69
CA ALA A 812 -11.51 -30.08 -25.64
C ALA A 812 -10.20 -30.84 -25.81
N ARG A 813 -9.34 -30.36 -26.72
CA ARG A 813 -7.88 -30.57 -26.77
C ARG A 813 -7.33 -29.89 -28.02
N ARG A 814 -6.22 -29.18 -27.83
CA ARG A 814 -5.52 -28.23 -28.73
C ARG A 814 -6.14 -26.85 -28.72
N TRP A 815 -5.45 -25.92 -28.06
CA TRP A 815 -5.00 -24.63 -28.61
C TRP A 815 -4.08 -24.01 -27.55
N TYR A 816 -2.78 -24.30 -27.67
CA TYR A 816 -1.70 -23.56 -27.03
C TYR A 816 -0.77 -23.09 -28.16
N LEU A 817 -0.33 -21.83 -28.05
CA LEU A 817 0.60 -21.06 -28.90
C LEU A 817 -0.01 -20.15 -29.98
N ARG A 818 0.48 -18.89 -29.92
CA ARG A 818 0.39 -17.75 -30.87
C ARG A 818 -0.89 -16.90 -30.84
N LEU A 819 -0.87 -15.78 -30.12
CA LEU A 819 -0.41 -14.45 -30.56
C LEU A 819 -0.69 -13.42 -29.46
N GLY A 820 0.21 -12.44 -29.33
CA GLY A 820 0.17 -11.41 -28.30
C GLY A 820 -0.67 -10.18 -28.65
N THR A 821 -0.70 -9.29 -27.66
CA THR A 821 -0.92 -7.84 -27.72
C THR A 821 -2.24 -7.32 -28.29
N THR A 822 -3.15 -6.92 -27.40
CA THR A 822 -3.69 -5.54 -27.36
C THR A 822 -4.27 -5.24 -25.97
N ARG A 823 -3.94 -4.05 -25.48
CA ARG A 823 -4.48 -3.39 -24.30
C ARG A 823 -5.81 -2.71 -24.66
N GLN A 824 -6.64 -2.48 -23.64
CA GLN A 824 -7.83 -1.62 -23.56
C GLN A 824 -9.17 -2.17 -24.07
N ALA A 825 -10.03 -2.57 -23.14
CA ALA A 825 -11.37 -2.01 -22.96
C ALA A 825 -11.95 -2.52 -21.62
N GLY A 826 -12.66 -1.65 -20.90
CA GLY A 826 -13.18 -1.90 -19.56
C GLY A 826 -14.36 -2.88 -19.53
N GLY A 827 -14.56 -3.46 -18.34
CA GLY A 827 -15.71 -4.31 -18.01
C GLY A 827 -15.48 -5.01 -16.69
N MET A 828 -15.81 -4.35 -15.57
CA MET A 828 -15.90 -4.98 -14.26
C MET A 828 -17.02 -6.03 -14.28
N ALA A 829 -16.66 -7.30 -14.39
CA ALA A 829 -17.55 -8.41 -14.09
C ALA A 829 -17.32 -8.84 -12.63
N ARG A 830 -18.25 -8.47 -11.75
CA ARG A 830 -18.40 -9.04 -10.40
C ARG A 830 -18.72 -10.53 -10.54
N TRP A 831 -17.82 -11.40 -10.10
CA TRP A 831 -18.13 -12.80 -9.83
C TRP A 831 -18.37 -12.97 -8.34
N ARG A 832 -19.60 -13.33 -7.97
CA ARG A 832 -20.06 -13.59 -6.60
C ARG A 832 -19.68 -15.01 -6.17
N ALA A 833 -19.40 -15.15 -4.88
CA ALA A 833 -19.30 -16.42 -4.18
C ALA A 833 -20.55 -17.27 -4.41
N GLY A 834 -20.38 -18.46 -5.00
CA GLY A 834 -21.47 -19.37 -5.36
C GLY A 834 -21.03 -20.67 -6.02
N GLU A 835 -19.80 -20.78 -6.52
CA GLU A 835 -19.32 -21.98 -7.22
C GLU A 835 -18.21 -22.78 -6.48
N CYS A 836 -18.08 -22.62 -5.16
CA CYS A 836 -17.09 -23.38 -4.36
C CYS A 836 -17.58 -24.74 -3.81
N CYS A 837 -18.82 -25.16 -4.05
CA CYS A 837 -19.38 -26.38 -3.45
C CYS A 837 -19.36 -27.64 -4.34
N ARG A 838 -18.43 -27.77 -5.30
CA ARG A 838 -18.36 -28.98 -6.15
C ARG A 838 -16.97 -29.53 -6.48
N LEU A 839 -15.95 -29.19 -5.68
CA LEU A 839 -14.58 -29.66 -5.89
C LEU A 839 -13.93 -30.35 -4.67
N PHE A 840 -14.69 -30.59 -3.60
CA PHE A 840 -14.21 -31.25 -2.37
C PHE A 840 -14.66 -32.72 -2.18
N THR A 841 -15.09 -33.38 -3.25
CA THR A 841 -15.36 -34.83 -3.25
C THR A 841 -14.65 -35.52 -4.41
N SER A 842 -13.32 -35.54 -4.35
CA SER A 842 -12.47 -36.60 -4.91
C SER A 842 -11.01 -36.38 -4.48
N VAL A 843 -10.71 -36.77 -3.24
CA VAL A 843 -9.43 -37.34 -2.83
C VAL A 843 -9.76 -38.68 -2.18
#